data_AF-A0A1R1XDR2-F1
#
_entry.id   AF-A0A1R1XDR2-F1
#
_cell.length_a   1.000
_cell.length_b   1.000
_cell.length_c   1.000
_cell.angle_alpha   90.00
_cell.angle_beta   90.00
_cell.angle_gamma   90.00
#
_symmetry.space_group_name_H-M   'P 1'
#
loop_
_entity.id
_entity.type
_entity.pdbx_description
1 polymer ?
#
loop_
_entity_poly.entity_id
_entity_poly.type
_entity_poly.pdbx_seq_one_letter_code
_entity_poly.pdbx_strand_id
1 'polypeptide(L)'
;MESKIGGSRRVIKKRYAKKPANDSASPKEKLSVSGVPNEPQLVSALTSPIQDCDEKHVFYITRIIISVITSLCESVFISSINDNMGGRVALHTFISLIFGAGMYHSGSSFLPGTLSMQLIMLAFSWGMISSPTLDFLRGLTRATICLSLFSVACIWGWPYAGVLLIPWIFEHIFVRGSETFDKDSTILQIKDISKNWRIKRVFSLTISSAISLLLVLTPSMLFDSNYYGRLVLPSLNQVIYNIFPKLFLSDQSKVLGPNLYGTEPWYFYLVNGFLNWNFIFIFSLLTIPLLFVQSLLSEIIKSNASNKNEDSVPSKKLNEELKALVTPTSTTTLVCIRALPVTLMVIILSLQPHKEERFLVPMYPLICLCSSISFETLRVISTQMTNLSQNFIKLQDLEYGARTYSWLILLISSAISISRSLAIYNNYSSSMLIYNPLFNLKQSHAELPIGTSLKKQILNTLKLSSKNENNENTNYSDNKKVCIGKDWYRFPSHFFLPDNFQLVFLKSKFDGLLPGDFVPVSHNNTITESTSKVIRDTNCLNEFEPSHVLSGQPEKFCDYLIDIDYSESIDKESGYYMDTDTASKFEEDNHNHNLEPNFSKMHQTWDIVECLPFLNPENSPLWVRSFYTPYPLRLILDKLLKKEPSNRWGNICLLKPSRK
;
A
#
# COMPACT_ATOMS: atom_id res chain seq x y z
N MET A 1 42.59 54.33 24.63
CA MET A 1 41.18 54.49 25.07
C MET A 1 40.58 53.09 25.09
N GLU A 2 40.91 52.29 26.12
CA GLU A 2 40.32 52.20 27.47
C GLU A 2 39.13 51.22 27.47
N SER A 3 38.90 50.30 28.41
CA SER A 3 39.63 49.62 29.50
C SER A 3 38.64 48.50 29.99
N LYS A 4 39.00 47.21 30.03
CA LYS A 4 39.52 46.38 31.15
C LYS A 4 38.51 45.91 32.23
N ILE A 5 38.64 44.59 32.57
CA ILE A 5 38.29 43.84 33.82
C ILE A 5 36.85 43.28 33.86
N GLY A 6 36.51 41.98 34.07
CA GLY A 6 37.10 40.85 34.81
C GLY A 6 36.17 40.52 36.00
N GLY A 7 35.25 39.55 35.98
CA GLY A 7 35.45 38.11 36.25
C GLY A 7 34.92 37.71 37.64
N SER A 8 34.03 36.69 37.75
CA SER A 8 33.91 35.85 38.96
C SER A 8 33.09 34.57 38.74
N ARG A 9 33.68 33.42 39.07
CA ARG A 9 33.06 32.10 39.29
C ARG A 9 33.25 31.74 40.76
N ARG A 10 32.26 31.11 41.42
CA ARG A 10 32.54 30.17 42.54
C ARG A 10 31.43 29.15 42.77
N VAL A 11 31.89 27.91 42.89
CA VAL A 11 31.25 26.66 43.34
C VAL A 11 31.17 26.65 44.88
N ILE A 12 30.27 25.85 45.51
CA ILE A 12 30.55 25.00 46.69
C ILE A 12 29.36 24.07 47.09
N LYS A 13 29.66 22.76 47.02
CA LYS A 13 29.42 21.56 47.87
C LYS A 13 28.08 21.18 48.56
N LYS A 14 27.83 19.87 48.41
CA LYS A 14 26.94 18.91 49.10
C LYS A 14 27.05 18.85 50.64
N ARG A 15 25.95 18.44 51.30
CA ARG A 15 25.94 17.64 52.55
C ARG A 15 24.80 16.61 52.55
N TYR A 16 25.12 15.41 53.01
CA TYR A 16 24.25 14.27 53.30
C TYR A 16 23.82 14.29 54.78
N ALA A 17 22.62 13.77 55.11
CA ALA A 17 22.31 13.16 56.41
C ALA A 17 21.14 12.15 56.29
N LYS A 18 21.19 11.08 57.08
CA LYS A 18 20.41 9.82 57.05
C LYS A 18 19.37 9.76 58.19
N LYS A 19 18.15 9.23 57.88
CA LYS A 19 17.26 8.25 58.62
C LYS A 19 16.77 8.57 60.07
N PRO A 20 15.79 7.82 60.69
CA PRO A 20 14.70 6.92 60.22
C PRO A 20 13.35 6.96 61.05
N ALA A 21 12.43 6.00 60.77
CA ALA A 21 11.39 5.35 61.63
C ALA A 21 10.00 6.04 61.79
N ASN A 22 8.91 5.47 61.24
CA ASN A 22 7.95 4.45 61.77
C ASN A 22 6.91 5.02 62.76
N ASP A 23 5.61 5.06 62.38
CA ASP A 23 4.52 4.26 62.99
C ASP A 23 3.08 4.71 62.61
N SER A 24 2.26 3.69 62.40
CA SER A 24 0.80 3.47 62.38
C SER A 24 -0.27 4.58 62.56
N ALA A 25 -1.36 4.38 61.78
CA ALA A 25 -2.80 4.43 62.12
C ALA A 25 -3.69 5.63 61.68
N SER A 26 -4.78 5.25 61.00
CA SER A 26 -5.96 5.95 60.41
C SER A 26 -6.79 6.82 61.38
N PRO A 27 -7.81 7.65 60.99
CA PRO A 27 -8.73 7.46 59.85
C PRO A 27 -9.29 8.69 59.08
N LYS A 28 -9.84 8.40 57.89
CA LYS A 28 -10.96 9.05 57.18
C LYS A 28 -10.98 10.58 57.05
N GLU A 29 -10.75 11.06 55.84
CA GLU A 29 -11.65 12.05 55.22
C GLU A 29 -11.70 11.83 53.69
N LYS A 30 -12.91 11.58 53.17
CA LYS A 30 -13.17 11.45 51.74
C LYS A 30 -13.10 12.85 51.11
N LEU A 31 -12.11 13.08 50.25
CA LEU A 31 -12.21 14.10 49.20
C LEU A 31 -12.28 13.39 47.84
N SER A 32 -13.42 13.57 47.19
CA SER A 32 -13.68 13.21 45.80
C SER A 32 -12.69 13.93 44.88
N VAL A 33 -11.74 13.20 44.30
CA VAL A 33 -10.92 13.67 43.19
C VAL A 33 -11.48 13.07 41.91
N SER A 34 -12.32 13.85 41.24
CA SER A 34 -12.55 13.72 39.80
C SER A 34 -11.23 14.04 39.09
N GLY A 35 -10.56 13.00 38.61
CA GLY A 35 -9.31 13.14 37.87
C GLY A 35 -9.23 12.04 36.81
N VAL A 36 -9.80 12.30 35.64
CA VAL A 36 -9.50 11.56 34.41
C VAL A 36 -8.01 11.77 34.11
N PRO A 37 -7.21 10.74 33.81
CA PRO A 37 -5.86 10.95 33.34
C PRO A 37 -5.91 11.61 31.96
N ASN A 38 -5.32 12.80 31.86
CA ASN A 38 -5.17 13.53 30.60
C ASN A 38 -4.47 12.64 29.57
N GLU A 39 -5.13 12.38 28.44
CA GLU A 39 -4.42 12.16 27.17
C GLU A 39 -3.42 13.31 26.96
N PRO A 40 -2.27 13.07 26.31
CA PRO A 40 -1.33 14.15 26.02
C PRO A 40 -2.05 15.24 25.23
N GLN A 41 -2.22 16.41 25.86
CA GLN A 41 -3.04 17.55 25.39
C GLN A 41 -2.71 18.02 23.95
N LEU A 42 -1.53 17.64 23.44
CA LEU A 42 -1.11 17.92 22.07
C LEU A 42 -1.87 17.05 21.04
N VAL A 43 -2.13 15.79 21.38
CA VAL A 43 -2.85 14.85 20.51
C VAL A 43 -4.32 15.24 20.44
N SER A 44 -4.96 15.49 21.59
CA SER A 44 -6.38 15.91 21.61
C SER A 44 -6.62 17.26 20.93
N ALA A 45 -5.67 18.21 21.04
CA ALA A 45 -5.74 19.47 20.31
C ALA A 45 -5.64 19.30 18.79
N LEU A 46 -4.77 18.40 18.32
CA LEU A 46 -4.61 18.09 16.89
C LEU A 46 -5.78 17.25 16.33
N THR A 47 -6.43 16.43 17.15
CA THR A 47 -7.55 15.56 16.73
C THR A 47 -8.93 16.20 16.90
N SER A 48 -9.07 17.25 17.71
CA SER A 48 -10.35 17.92 17.95
C SER A 48 -11.14 18.33 16.70
N PRO A 49 -10.55 18.80 15.58
CA PRO A 49 -11.31 19.09 14.35
C PRO A 49 -11.78 17.84 13.61
N ILE A 50 -11.08 16.71 13.81
CA ILE A 50 -11.39 15.42 13.18
C ILE A 50 -12.51 14.71 13.96
N GLN A 51 -12.61 14.97 15.26
CA GLN A 51 -13.57 14.34 16.17
C GLN A 51 -15.03 14.76 15.92
N ASP A 52 -15.25 15.93 15.30
CA ASP A 52 -16.58 16.44 14.91
C ASP A 52 -16.96 16.11 13.44
N CYS A 53 -16.11 15.38 12.70
CA CYS A 53 -16.39 15.00 11.31
C CYS A 53 -17.14 13.66 11.24
N ASP A 54 -18.16 13.55 10.37
CA ASP A 54 -18.77 12.23 10.11
C ASP A 54 -17.70 11.24 9.63
N GLU A 55 -17.85 9.98 10.03
CA GLU A 55 -16.96 8.86 9.68
C GLU A 55 -16.62 8.79 8.18
N LYS A 56 -17.62 9.01 7.31
CA LYS A 56 -17.42 9.06 5.86
C LYS A 56 -16.44 10.16 5.42
N HIS A 57 -16.46 11.33 6.08
CA HIS A 57 -15.50 12.40 5.81
C HIS A 57 -14.09 12.01 6.25
N VAL A 58 -13.95 11.35 7.40
CA VAL A 58 -12.65 10.83 7.90
C VAL A 58 -12.03 9.87 6.89
N PHE A 59 -12.83 8.98 6.29
CA PHE A 59 -12.38 8.08 5.24
C PHE A 59 -11.77 8.84 4.05
N TYR A 60 -12.49 9.83 3.49
CA TYR A 60 -12.00 10.57 2.33
C TYR A 60 -10.83 11.50 2.67
N ILE A 61 -10.86 12.19 3.81
CA ILE A 61 -9.78 13.09 4.25
C ILE A 61 -8.48 12.30 4.42
N THR A 62 -8.53 11.13 5.06
CA THR A 62 -7.36 10.25 5.21
C THR A 62 -6.76 9.89 3.86
N ARG A 63 -7.58 9.49 2.89
CA ARG A 63 -7.12 9.15 1.53
C ARG A 63 -6.55 10.35 0.78
N ILE A 64 -7.12 11.53 0.96
CA ILE A 64 -6.61 12.79 0.37
C ILE A 64 -5.22 13.10 0.95
N ILE A 65 -5.06 13.03 2.27
CA ILE A 65 -3.76 13.26 2.94
C ILE A 65 -2.71 12.27 2.44
N ILE A 66 -3.05 10.98 2.38
CA ILE A 66 -2.16 9.94 1.84
C ILE A 66 -1.78 10.25 0.39
N SER A 67 -2.73 10.68 -0.44
CA SER A 67 -2.48 11.03 -1.84
C SER A 67 -1.54 12.24 -1.97
N VAL A 68 -1.70 13.26 -1.12
CA VAL A 68 -0.79 14.42 -1.07
C VAL A 68 0.61 13.99 -0.67
N ILE A 69 0.75 13.13 0.36
CA ILE A 69 2.04 12.58 0.77
C ILE A 69 2.67 11.75 -0.35
N THR A 70 1.89 10.92 -1.04
CA THR A 70 2.35 10.15 -2.21
C THR A 70 2.89 11.09 -3.29
N SER A 71 2.13 12.14 -3.64
CA SER A 71 2.53 13.13 -4.65
C SER A 71 3.83 13.87 -4.28
N LEU A 72 4.03 14.20 -3.00
CA LEU A 72 5.29 14.79 -2.52
C LEU A 72 6.46 13.80 -2.65
N CYS A 73 6.26 12.53 -2.30
CA CYS A 73 7.28 11.50 -2.45
C CYS A 73 7.65 11.26 -3.93
N GLU A 74 6.65 11.23 -4.82
CA GLU A 74 6.85 11.13 -6.27
C GLU A 74 7.69 12.30 -6.79
N SER A 75 7.39 13.53 -6.37
CA SER A 75 8.14 14.74 -6.76
C SER A 75 9.62 14.65 -6.38
N VAL A 76 9.92 14.26 -5.13
CA VAL A 76 11.30 14.07 -4.66
C VAL A 76 12.00 12.94 -5.44
N PHE A 77 11.28 11.86 -5.74
CA PHE A 77 11.79 10.74 -6.52
C PHE A 77 12.13 11.13 -7.95
N ILE A 78 11.23 11.82 -8.65
CA ILE A 78 11.44 12.29 -10.03
C ILE A 78 12.58 13.31 -10.09
N SER A 79 12.66 14.22 -9.11
CA SER A 79 13.75 15.19 -9.00
C SER A 79 15.11 14.49 -8.86
N SER A 80 15.20 13.49 -7.98
CA SER A 80 16.43 12.70 -7.83
C SER A 80 16.79 11.92 -9.11
N ILE A 81 15.80 11.36 -9.81
CA ILE A 81 16.04 10.69 -11.10
C ILE A 81 16.58 11.68 -12.13
N ASN A 82 16.02 12.88 -12.20
CA ASN A 82 16.46 13.92 -13.13
C ASN A 82 17.94 14.26 -12.89
N ASP A 83 18.31 14.45 -11.63
CA ASP A 83 19.66 14.87 -11.24
C ASP A 83 20.71 13.75 -11.42
N ASN A 84 20.32 12.48 -11.24
CA ASN A 84 21.27 11.35 -11.23
C ASN A 84 21.24 10.49 -12.51
N MET A 85 20.13 10.48 -13.26
CA MET A 85 19.90 9.60 -14.42
C MET A 85 19.48 10.36 -15.69
N GLY A 86 19.21 11.66 -15.58
CA GLY A 86 18.91 12.55 -16.69
C GLY A 86 17.41 12.78 -16.93
N GLY A 87 17.09 13.93 -17.52
CA GLY A 87 15.70 14.41 -17.64
C GLY A 87 14.78 13.55 -18.50
N ARG A 88 15.30 12.78 -19.47
CA ARG A 88 14.47 11.86 -20.27
C ARG A 88 13.94 10.70 -19.42
N VAL A 89 14.80 10.09 -18.61
CA VAL A 89 14.41 8.99 -17.71
C VAL A 89 13.41 9.51 -16.68
N ALA A 90 13.65 10.70 -16.12
CA ALA A 90 12.74 11.34 -15.19
C ALA A 90 11.36 11.62 -15.80
N LEU A 91 11.31 12.17 -17.02
CA LEU A 91 10.05 12.47 -17.71
C LEU A 91 9.24 11.21 -18.02
N HIS A 92 9.87 10.17 -18.56
CA HIS A 92 9.19 8.90 -18.82
C HIS A 92 8.67 8.24 -17.53
N THR A 93 9.45 8.35 -16.44
CA THR A 93 9.05 7.83 -15.13
C THR A 93 7.85 8.59 -14.60
N PHE A 94 7.86 9.92 -14.68
CA PHE A 94 6.75 10.79 -14.27
C PHE A 94 5.45 10.47 -15.02
N ILE A 95 5.52 10.35 -16.36
CA ILE A 95 4.35 9.99 -17.19
C ILE A 95 3.81 8.60 -16.81
N SER A 96 4.70 7.66 -16.51
CA SER A 96 4.28 6.34 -16.05
C SER A 96 3.57 6.44 -14.69
N LEU A 97 4.17 7.12 -13.70
CA LEU A 97 3.60 7.29 -12.37
C LEU A 97 2.20 7.92 -12.39
N ILE A 98 2.03 9.03 -13.12
CA ILE A 98 0.76 9.78 -13.14
C ILE A 98 -0.40 9.00 -13.78
N PHE A 99 -0.13 8.20 -14.82
CA PHE A 99 -1.17 7.48 -15.55
C PHE A 99 -1.29 6.00 -15.17
N GLY A 100 -0.35 5.46 -14.40
CA GLY A 100 -0.34 4.05 -14.02
C GLY A 100 -1.57 3.61 -13.23
N ALA A 101 -2.26 2.57 -13.71
CA ALA A 101 -3.43 2.03 -13.02
C ALA A 101 -3.05 1.45 -11.64
N GLY A 102 -1.82 0.94 -11.52
CA GLY A 102 -1.21 0.57 -10.24
C GLY A 102 -1.18 1.71 -9.22
N MET A 103 -0.68 2.89 -9.62
CA MET A 103 -0.61 4.06 -8.75
C MET A 103 -1.98 4.64 -8.43
N TYR A 104 -2.93 4.59 -9.37
CA TYR A 104 -4.28 5.12 -9.18
C TYR A 104 -4.97 4.58 -7.91
N HIS A 105 -4.90 3.27 -7.68
CA HIS A 105 -5.52 2.65 -6.51
C HIS A 105 -4.57 2.57 -5.31
N SER A 106 -3.27 2.34 -5.50
CA SER A 106 -2.33 2.20 -4.39
C SER A 106 -1.99 3.53 -3.71
N GLY A 107 -1.84 4.61 -4.49
CA GLY A 107 -1.35 5.90 -4.02
C GLY A 107 -2.27 6.62 -3.02
N SER A 108 -3.53 6.20 -2.93
CA SER A 108 -4.54 6.74 -2.02
C SER A 108 -5.02 5.71 -0.97
N SER A 109 -4.44 4.51 -0.95
CA SER A 109 -4.88 3.43 -0.07
C SER A 109 -4.23 3.51 1.31
N PHE A 110 -5.03 3.39 2.36
CA PHE A 110 -4.54 3.29 3.74
C PHE A 110 -4.10 1.86 4.04
N LEU A 111 -2.93 1.49 3.51
CA LEU A 111 -2.33 0.16 3.65
C LEU A 111 -0.85 0.30 4.04
N PRO A 112 -0.29 -0.66 4.82
CA PRO A 112 1.13 -0.70 5.11
C PRO A 112 2.01 -0.71 3.84
N GLY A 113 1.54 -1.36 2.77
CA GLY A 113 2.22 -1.37 1.47
C GLY A 113 2.35 0.01 0.83
N THR A 114 1.35 0.89 0.99
CA THR A 114 1.41 2.28 0.51
C THR A 114 2.45 3.09 1.26
N LEU A 115 2.50 2.94 2.60
CA LEU A 115 3.54 3.57 3.42
C LEU A 115 4.95 3.08 3.00
N SER A 116 5.12 1.78 2.79
CA SER A 116 6.38 1.22 2.28
C SER A 116 6.73 1.79 0.92
N MET A 117 5.78 1.90 -0.02
CA MET A 117 5.97 2.47 -1.34
C MET A 117 6.47 3.93 -1.27
N GLN A 118 5.83 4.76 -0.44
CA GLN A 118 6.22 6.16 -0.22
C GLN A 118 7.65 6.27 0.32
N LEU A 119 7.96 5.49 1.35
CA LEU A 119 9.29 5.51 1.99
C LEU A 119 10.37 4.91 1.08
N ILE A 120 10.05 3.91 0.26
CA ILE A 120 10.96 3.34 -0.72
C ILE A 120 11.28 4.35 -1.82
N MET A 121 10.31 5.14 -2.31
CA MET A 121 10.61 6.23 -3.23
C MET A 121 11.66 7.17 -2.63
N LEU A 122 11.45 7.64 -1.40
CA LEU A 122 12.40 8.51 -0.71
C LEU A 122 13.76 7.84 -0.49
N ALA A 123 13.77 6.56 -0.09
CA ALA A 123 14.99 5.80 0.14
C ALA A 123 15.80 5.63 -1.15
N PHE A 124 15.13 5.36 -2.28
CA PHE A 124 15.78 5.30 -3.59
C PHE A 124 16.26 6.67 -4.06
N SER A 125 15.55 7.76 -3.75
CA SER A 125 16.02 9.12 -4.06
C SER A 125 17.38 9.42 -3.45
N TRP A 126 17.59 9.04 -2.18
CA TRP A 126 18.90 9.14 -1.52
C TRP A 126 19.87 8.03 -1.96
N GLY A 127 19.35 6.85 -2.30
CA GLY A 127 20.12 5.73 -2.80
C GLY A 127 20.75 5.99 -4.16
N MET A 128 20.12 6.79 -5.03
CA MET A 128 20.64 7.16 -6.35
C MET A 128 21.90 8.03 -6.30
N ILE A 129 22.14 8.72 -5.20
CA ILE A 129 23.38 9.47 -4.99
C ILE A 129 24.53 8.46 -4.93
N SER A 130 25.51 8.60 -5.81
CA SER A 130 26.70 7.73 -5.84
C SER A 130 27.40 7.71 -4.47
N SER A 131 27.71 6.50 -3.99
CA SER A 131 28.31 6.31 -2.68
C SER A 131 29.71 6.95 -2.61
N PRO A 132 30.00 7.91 -1.73
CA PRO A 132 31.30 8.59 -1.70
C PRO A 132 32.40 7.68 -1.13
N THR A 133 33.40 7.30 -1.92
CA THR A 133 34.36 6.22 -1.55
C THR A 133 35.30 6.61 -0.39
N LEU A 134 35.67 7.88 -0.30
CA LEU A 134 36.72 8.35 0.60
C LEU A 134 36.19 9.23 1.74
N ASP A 135 35.02 9.84 1.57
CA ASP A 135 34.36 10.66 2.59
C ASP A 135 33.44 9.78 3.47
N PHE A 136 33.96 9.47 4.65
CA PHE A 136 33.26 8.64 5.62
C PHE A 136 32.00 9.31 6.16
N LEU A 137 32.02 10.62 6.45
CA LEU A 137 30.89 11.31 7.07
C LEU A 137 29.72 11.41 6.08
N ARG A 138 29.98 11.79 4.84
CA ARG A 138 28.95 11.82 3.80
C ARG A 138 28.42 10.41 3.49
N GLY A 139 29.29 9.41 3.51
CA GLY A 139 28.92 8.00 3.38
C GLY A 139 27.98 7.54 4.50
N LEU A 140 28.30 7.93 5.74
CA LEU A 140 27.51 7.66 6.95
C LEU A 140 26.15 8.36 6.89
N THR A 141 26.10 9.63 6.54
CA THR A 141 24.83 10.36 6.41
C THR A 141 23.92 9.74 5.36
N ARG A 142 24.45 9.44 4.17
CA ARG A 142 23.69 8.75 3.11
C ARG A 142 23.16 7.41 3.61
N ALA A 143 24.02 6.60 4.23
CA ALA A 143 23.65 5.28 4.70
C ALA A 143 22.58 5.34 5.81
N THR A 144 22.73 6.25 6.77
CA THR A 144 21.77 6.44 7.87
C THR A 144 20.41 6.87 7.34
N ILE A 145 20.34 7.84 6.41
CA ILE A 145 19.07 8.30 5.85
C ILE A 145 18.38 7.17 5.06
N CYS A 146 19.11 6.50 4.15
CA CYS A 146 18.55 5.40 3.37
C CYS A 146 18.05 4.26 4.27
N LEU A 147 18.88 3.80 5.21
CA LEU A 147 18.53 2.71 6.11
C LEU A 147 17.40 3.09 7.07
N SER A 148 17.33 4.33 7.55
CA SER A 148 16.21 4.78 8.38
C SER A 148 14.90 4.73 7.61
N LEU A 149 14.86 5.21 6.37
CA LEU A 149 13.66 5.16 5.52
C LEU A 149 13.24 3.71 5.23
N PHE A 150 14.18 2.83 4.87
CA PHE A 150 13.89 1.41 4.70
C PHE A 150 13.45 0.73 6.01
N SER A 151 14.05 1.10 7.15
CA SER A 151 13.67 0.52 8.45
C SER A 151 12.23 0.89 8.81
N VAL A 152 11.82 2.14 8.62
CA VAL A 152 10.42 2.55 8.82
C VAL A 152 9.52 1.79 7.83
N ALA A 153 9.92 1.70 6.56
CA ALA A 153 9.16 0.99 5.53
C ALA A 153 8.91 -0.49 5.86
N CYS A 154 9.84 -1.15 6.55
CA CYS A 154 9.74 -2.56 6.91
C CYS A 154 9.09 -2.79 8.28
N ILE A 155 9.42 -1.97 9.28
CA ILE A 155 8.94 -2.17 10.66
C ILE A 155 7.51 -1.64 10.80
N TRP A 156 7.24 -0.43 10.32
CA TRP A 156 5.94 0.24 10.44
C TRP A 156 5.04 -0.02 9.23
N GLY A 157 5.65 -0.23 8.07
CA GLY A 157 4.96 -0.61 6.85
C GLY A 157 4.86 -2.14 6.72
N TRP A 158 5.40 -2.66 5.63
CA TRP A 158 5.35 -4.07 5.28
C TRP A 158 6.75 -4.71 5.35
N PRO A 159 6.99 -5.69 6.24
CA PRO A 159 8.33 -6.21 6.52
C PRO A 159 9.04 -6.85 5.32
N TYR A 160 8.27 -7.42 4.37
CA TYR A 160 8.83 -8.05 3.18
C TYR A 160 9.35 -7.05 2.14
N ALA A 161 9.04 -5.76 2.29
CA ALA A 161 9.64 -4.69 1.49
C ALA A 161 11.18 -4.63 1.64
N GLY A 162 11.73 -5.23 2.71
CA GLY A 162 13.17 -5.30 2.96
C GLY A 162 13.98 -6.03 1.88
N VAL A 163 13.33 -6.83 1.03
CA VAL A 163 13.97 -7.42 -0.16
C VAL A 163 14.53 -6.33 -1.09
N LEU A 164 13.84 -5.20 -1.22
CA LEU A 164 14.23 -4.10 -2.11
C LEU A 164 15.50 -3.35 -1.64
N LEU A 165 15.87 -3.50 -0.36
CA LEU A 165 17.08 -2.92 0.23
C LEU A 165 18.35 -3.72 -0.18
N ILE A 166 18.22 -5.01 -0.50
CA ILE A 166 19.37 -5.92 -0.70
C ILE A 166 20.34 -5.40 -1.78
N PRO A 167 19.90 -4.98 -2.97
CA PRO A 167 20.82 -4.48 -3.99
C PRO A 167 21.52 -3.17 -3.60
N TRP A 168 20.86 -2.32 -2.80
CA TRP A 168 21.48 -1.10 -2.29
C TRP A 168 22.58 -1.39 -1.25
N ILE A 169 22.37 -2.38 -0.37
CA ILE A 169 23.41 -2.84 0.57
C ILE A 169 24.62 -3.35 -0.23
N PHE A 170 24.35 -4.15 -1.27
CA PHE A 170 25.40 -4.63 -2.16
C PHE A 170 26.15 -3.46 -2.83
N GLU A 171 25.43 -2.46 -3.36
CA GLU A 171 26.02 -1.23 -3.90
C GLU A 171 26.93 -0.55 -2.88
N HIS A 172 26.44 -0.33 -1.66
CA HIS A 172 27.17 0.41 -0.64
C HIS A 172 28.50 -0.25 -0.25
N ILE A 173 28.54 -1.58 -0.15
CA ILE A 173 29.71 -2.34 0.28
C ILE A 173 30.69 -2.56 -0.88
N PHE A 174 30.18 -2.94 -2.05
CA PHE A 174 31.01 -3.51 -3.12
C PHE A 174 31.27 -2.55 -4.29
N VAL A 175 30.49 -1.48 -4.44
CA VAL A 175 30.60 -0.57 -5.59
C VAL A 175 31.37 0.70 -5.21
N ARG A 176 32.37 1.03 -6.03
CA ARG A 176 33.08 2.33 -5.93
C ARG A 176 32.24 3.42 -6.58
N GLY A 177 31.93 4.46 -5.83
CA GLY A 177 31.22 5.63 -6.35
C GLY A 177 32.17 6.77 -6.75
N SER A 178 31.58 7.92 -7.07
CA SER A 178 32.32 9.11 -7.52
C SER A 178 33.23 9.67 -6.42
N GLU A 179 34.46 9.95 -6.80
CA GLU A 179 35.50 10.45 -5.90
C GLU A 179 35.56 11.98 -5.97
N THR A 180 35.71 12.62 -4.81
CA THR A 180 36.03 14.04 -4.70
C THR A 180 37.36 14.13 -3.95
N PHE A 181 38.43 14.47 -4.65
CA PHE A 181 39.73 14.75 -4.05
C PHE A 181 39.88 16.24 -3.81
N ASP A 182 40.50 16.58 -2.69
CA ASP A 182 40.99 17.92 -2.50
C ASP A 182 42.17 18.16 -3.45
N LYS A 183 42.30 19.38 -4.00
CA LYS A 183 43.28 19.68 -5.06
C LYS A 183 44.73 19.46 -4.61
N ASP A 184 44.97 19.47 -3.31
CA ASP A 184 46.30 19.36 -2.69
C ASP A 184 46.66 17.94 -2.21
N SER A 185 45.78 16.95 -2.44
CA SER A 185 46.00 15.58 -1.96
C SER A 185 47.09 14.84 -2.75
N THR A 186 48.08 14.29 -2.04
CA THR A 186 49.21 13.58 -2.65
C THR A 186 48.85 12.14 -3.04
N ILE A 187 49.54 11.59 -4.05
CA ILE A 187 49.36 10.22 -4.55
C ILE A 187 49.47 9.15 -3.45
N LEU A 188 50.39 9.32 -2.50
CA LEU A 188 50.58 8.42 -1.36
C LEU A 188 49.37 8.46 -0.41
N GLN A 189 48.83 9.66 -0.12
CA GLN A 189 47.63 9.81 0.70
C GLN A 189 46.41 9.16 0.03
N ILE A 190 46.25 9.30 -1.28
CA ILE A 190 45.16 8.66 -2.03
C ILE A 190 45.26 7.13 -1.94
N LYS A 191 46.47 6.58 -2.07
CA LYS A 191 46.71 5.14 -1.97
C LYS A 191 46.42 4.58 -0.56
N ASP A 192 46.78 5.32 0.48
CA ASP A 192 46.52 4.92 1.87
C ASP A 192 45.03 5.02 2.23
N ILE A 193 44.35 6.11 1.85
CA ILE A 193 42.91 6.28 2.12
C ILE A 193 42.08 5.24 1.36
N SER A 194 42.49 4.92 0.13
CA SER A 194 41.81 3.93 -0.73
C SER A 194 42.09 2.47 -0.33
N LYS A 195 43.11 2.16 0.47
CA LYS A 195 43.40 0.76 0.86
C LYS A 195 42.28 0.11 1.68
N ASN A 196 41.64 0.88 2.58
CA ASN A 196 40.67 0.36 3.55
C ASN A 196 39.22 0.85 3.31
N TRP A 197 38.90 1.32 2.11
CA TRP A 197 37.59 1.93 1.81
C TRP A 197 36.40 0.99 2.12
N ARG A 198 36.51 -0.30 1.82
CA ARG A 198 35.45 -1.29 2.12
C ARG A 198 35.21 -1.46 3.61
N ILE A 199 36.27 -1.44 4.42
CA ILE A 199 36.16 -1.53 5.87
C ILE A 199 35.40 -0.30 6.40
N LYS A 200 35.74 0.89 5.90
CA LYS A 200 35.01 2.14 6.24
C LYS A 200 33.52 2.05 5.86
N ARG A 201 33.18 1.45 4.72
CA ARG A 201 31.78 1.19 4.29
C ARG A 201 31.05 0.25 5.23
N VAL A 202 31.66 -0.88 5.59
CA VAL A 202 31.06 -1.84 6.52
C VAL A 202 30.83 -1.18 7.88
N PHE A 203 31.81 -0.44 8.40
CA PHE A 203 31.62 0.32 9.64
C PHE A 203 30.49 1.35 9.55
N SER A 204 30.45 2.13 8.46
CA SER A 204 29.38 3.09 8.20
C SER A 204 28.02 2.39 8.19
N LEU A 205 27.89 1.28 7.47
CA LEU A 205 26.66 0.51 7.37
C LEU A 205 26.23 -0.04 8.73
N THR A 206 27.14 -0.63 9.50
CA THR A 206 26.85 -1.18 10.83
C THR A 206 26.38 -0.10 11.80
N ILE A 207 27.06 1.05 11.84
CA ILE A 207 26.67 2.19 12.69
C ILE A 207 25.29 2.72 12.25
N SER A 208 25.11 2.97 10.95
CA SER A 208 23.83 3.42 10.40
C SER A 208 22.70 2.44 10.67
N SER A 209 22.94 1.14 10.57
CA SER A 209 21.96 0.08 10.84
C SER A 209 21.58 0.04 12.31
N ALA A 210 22.55 0.15 13.23
CA ALA A 210 22.27 0.18 14.67
C ALA A 210 21.45 1.41 15.06
N ILE A 211 21.81 2.59 14.53
CA ILE A 211 21.07 3.85 14.74
C ILE A 211 19.65 3.73 14.19
N SER A 212 19.50 3.30 12.93
CA SER A 212 18.20 3.20 12.27
C SER A 212 17.28 2.20 12.98
N LEU A 213 17.82 1.04 13.38
CA LEU A 213 17.05 0.04 14.11
C LEU A 213 16.61 0.56 15.47
N LEU A 214 17.51 1.18 16.25
CA LEU A 214 17.17 1.71 17.58
C LEU A 214 16.08 2.79 17.48
N LEU A 215 16.23 3.74 16.55
CA LEU A 215 15.29 4.86 16.39
C LEU A 215 13.91 4.44 15.90
N VAL A 216 13.82 3.36 15.12
CA VAL A 216 12.55 2.92 14.51
C VAL A 216 11.87 1.82 15.31
N LEU A 217 12.64 0.86 15.82
CA LEU A 217 12.12 -0.29 16.57
C LEU A 217 11.63 0.13 17.95
N THR A 218 12.38 1.00 18.66
CA THR A 218 12.03 1.38 20.03
C THR A 218 10.65 2.04 20.11
N PRO A 219 10.32 3.04 19.25
CA PRO A 219 9.00 3.65 19.33
C PRO A 219 7.89 2.67 18.91
N SER A 220 8.07 1.85 17.87
CA SER A 220 7.06 0.83 17.50
C SER A 220 6.79 -0.13 18.66
N MET A 221 7.84 -0.70 19.26
CA MET A 221 7.71 -1.58 20.42
C MET A 221 6.96 -0.91 21.57
N LEU A 222 7.27 0.35 21.89
CA LEU A 222 6.62 1.07 22.98
C LEU A 222 5.14 1.34 22.69
N PHE A 223 4.81 1.81 21.49
CA PHE A 223 3.42 2.07 21.09
C PHE A 223 2.61 0.77 21.06
N ASP A 224 3.08 -0.23 20.33
CA ASP A 224 2.36 -1.50 20.17
C ASP A 224 2.19 -2.19 21.53
N SER A 225 3.24 -2.27 22.34
CA SER A 225 3.16 -2.95 23.64
C SER A 225 2.22 -2.24 24.62
N ASN A 226 2.07 -0.92 24.51
CA ASN A 226 1.12 -0.16 25.30
C ASN A 226 -0.34 -0.51 24.92
N TYR A 227 -0.66 -0.58 23.63
CA TYR A 227 -2.02 -0.92 23.17
C TYR A 227 -2.37 -2.40 23.37
N TYR A 228 -1.39 -3.30 23.20
CA TYR A 228 -1.59 -4.74 23.45
C TYR A 228 -1.55 -5.11 24.94
N GLY A 229 -1.10 -4.22 25.83
CA GLY A 229 -0.93 -4.51 27.27
C GLY A 229 0.15 -5.55 27.57
N ARG A 230 1.00 -5.89 26.60
CA ARG A 230 2.10 -6.86 26.72
C ARG A 230 3.22 -6.51 25.74
N LEU A 231 4.45 -6.95 26.03
CA LEU A 231 5.58 -6.74 25.11
C LEU A 231 5.33 -7.47 23.78
N VAL A 232 5.22 -6.72 22.69
CA VAL A 232 4.94 -7.27 21.35
C VAL A 232 5.85 -6.61 20.32
N LEU A 233 6.29 -7.42 19.36
CA LEU A 233 7.01 -7.00 18.17
C LEU A 233 6.19 -7.42 16.93
N PRO A 234 5.23 -6.59 16.46
CA PRO A 234 4.27 -7.03 15.45
C PRO A 234 4.91 -7.47 14.13
N SER A 235 5.88 -6.70 13.62
CA SER A 235 6.55 -7.02 12.35
C SER A 235 7.35 -8.32 12.44
N LEU A 236 7.97 -8.61 13.60
CA LEU A 236 8.65 -9.89 13.83
C LEU A 236 7.65 -11.04 13.91
N ASN A 237 6.54 -10.86 14.63
CA ASN A 237 5.47 -11.86 14.72
C ASN A 237 4.89 -12.18 13.34
N GLN A 238 4.73 -11.18 12.48
CA GLN A 238 4.25 -11.36 11.11
C GLN A 238 5.25 -12.19 10.28
N VAL A 239 6.55 -11.90 10.38
CA VAL A 239 7.59 -12.65 9.68
C VAL A 239 7.66 -14.09 10.17
N ILE A 240 7.61 -14.31 11.49
CA ILE A 240 7.63 -15.65 12.09
C ILE A 240 6.42 -16.46 11.63
N TYR A 241 5.22 -15.88 11.70
CA TYR A 241 3.98 -16.57 11.31
C TYR A 241 3.99 -17.00 9.84
N ASN A 242 4.47 -16.14 8.94
CA ASN A 242 4.37 -16.41 7.50
C ASN A 242 5.56 -17.20 6.94
N ILE A 243 6.79 -16.97 7.43
CA ILE A 243 7.99 -17.62 6.91
C ILE A 243 8.34 -18.89 7.70
N PHE A 244 8.10 -18.88 9.01
CA PHE A 244 8.48 -19.96 9.91
C PHE A 244 7.29 -20.53 10.72
N PRO A 245 6.13 -20.84 10.08
CA PRO A 245 4.95 -21.30 10.80
C PRO A 245 5.20 -22.58 11.63
N LYS A 246 6.07 -23.46 11.12
CA LYS A 246 6.41 -24.75 11.75
C LYS A 246 7.19 -24.62 13.07
N LEU A 247 7.76 -23.46 13.37
CA LEU A 247 8.52 -23.26 14.62
C LEU A 247 7.62 -23.14 15.86
N PHE A 248 6.33 -22.82 15.68
CA PHE A 248 5.45 -22.41 16.79
C PHE A 248 4.25 -23.33 17.05
N LEU A 249 3.94 -24.29 16.18
CA LEU A 249 2.82 -25.21 16.37
C LEU A 249 3.25 -26.66 16.16
N SER A 250 2.86 -27.51 17.13
CA SER A 250 3.23 -28.92 17.23
C SER A 250 2.55 -29.82 16.19
N ASP A 251 1.43 -29.38 15.62
CA ASP A 251 0.65 -30.15 14.67
C ASP A 251 1.10 -29.86 13.23
N GLN A 252 1.89 -30.78 12.66
CA GLN A 252 2.40 -30.69 11.28
C GLN A 252 1.33 -30.95 10.21
N SER A 253 0.11 -31.38 10.59
CA SER A 253 -0.93 -31.78 9.65
C SER A 253 -1.79 -30.61 9.12
N LYS A 254 -1.82 -29.47 9.82
CA LYS A 254 -2.63 -28.31 9.42
C LYS A 254 -1.90 -27.38 8.46
N VAL A 255 -2.61 -26.86 7.46
CA VAL A 255 -2.10 -25.82 6.55
C VAL A 255 -1.95 -24.52 7.33
N LEU A 256 -0.73 -23.97 7.37
CA LEU A 256 -0.35 -22.83 8.20
C LEU A 256 0.33 -21.72 7.40
N GLY A 257 0.25 -20.49 7.92
CA GLY A 257 0.82 -19.30 7.30
C GLY A 257 -0.03 -18.77 6.13
N PRO A 258 0.56 -18.18 5.09
CA PRO A 258 -0.19 -17.45 4.08
C PRO A 258 -1.07 -18.36 3.20
N ASN A 259 -0.77 -19.66 3.14
CA ASN A 259 -1.53 -20.63 2.33
C ASN A 259 -2.96 -20.88 2.86
N LEU A 260 -3.28 -20.47 4.09
CA LEU A 260 -4.65 -20.54 4.62
C LEU A 260 -5.66 -19.76 3.76
N TYR A 261 -5.20 -18.73 3.06
CA TYR A 261 -6.04 -17.81 2.30
C TYR A 261 -6.06 -18.13 0.80
N GLY A 262 -5.65 -19.35 0.43
CA GLY A 262 -5.57 -19.81 -0.96
C GLY A 262 -4.20 -19.58 -1.60
N THR A 263 -4.03 -20.19 -2.77
CA THR A 263 -2.79 -20.14 -3.56
C THR A 263 -3.09 -19.83 -5.02
N GLU A 264 -2.15 -19.19 -5.69
CA GLU A 264 -2.30 -18.72 -7.07
C GLU A 264 -1.15 -19.26 -7.95
N PRO A 265 -1.33 -19.39 -9.28
CA PRO A 265 -0.30 -19.93 -10.15
C PRO A 265 0.93 -19.02 -10.21
N TRP A 266 2.08 -19.57 -10.64
CA TRP A 266 3.36 -18.85 -10.68
C TRP A 266 3.32 -17.58 -11.55
N TYR A 267 2.48 -17.56 -12.59
CA TYR A 267 2.35 -16.43 -13.52
C TYR A 267 1.42 -15.32 -13.02
N PHE A 268 0.82 -15.45 -11.83
CA PHE A 268 -0.11 -14.46 -11.27
C PHE A 268 0.46 -13.03 -11.29
N TYR A 269 1.69 -12.84 -10.84
CA TYR A 269 2.29 -11.49 -10.80
C TYR A 269 2.66 -10.94 -12.19
N LEU A 270 2.83 -11.81 -13.19
CA LEU A 270 2.99 -11.36 -14.58
C LEU A 270 1.67 -10.80 -15.11
N VAL A 271 0.56 -11.49 -14.84
CA VAL A 271 -0.78 -11.02 -15.20
C VAL A 271 -1.15 -9.75 -14.44
N ASN A 272 -0.92 -9.74 -13.12
CA ASN A 272 -1.18 -8.57 -12.28
C ASN A 272 -0.34 -7.36 -12.70
N GLY A 273 0.96 -7.56 -12.95
CA GLY A 273 1.85 -6.51 -13.43
C GLY A 273 1.40 -5.95 -14.79
N PHE A 274 0.99 -6.82 -15.72
CA PHE A 274 0.46 -6.38 -17.00
C PHE A 274 -0.90 -5.67 -16.90
N LEU A 275 -1.78 -6.06 -15.98
CA LEU A 275 -3.06 -5.36 -15.78
C LEU A 275 -2.85 -3.94 -15.22
N ASN A 276 -1.88 -3.76 -14.33
CA ASN A 276 -1.62 -2.48 -13.67
C ASN A 276 -0.70 -1.54 -14.45
N TRP A 277 0.21 -2.10 -15.25
CA TRP A 277 1.30 -1.40 -15.91
C TRP A 277 1.53 -1.80 -17.37
N ASN A 278 0.76 -2.74 -17.93
CA ASN A 278 0.78 -3.14 -19.34
C ASN A 278 2.20 -3.27 -19.94
N PHE A 279 2.54 -2.50 -20.97
CA PHE A 279 3.87 -2.54 -21.58
C PHE A 279 4.97 -1.98 -20.67
N ILE A 280 4.65 -1.03 -19.78
CA ILE A 280 5.60 -0.49 -18.79
C ILE A 280 6.15 -1.63 -17.93
N PHE A 281 5.29 -2.57 -17.53
CA PHE A 281 5.74 -3.75 -16.79
C PHE A 281 6.70 -4.61 -17.58
N ILE A 282 6.39 -4.89 -18.85
CA ILE A 282 7.24 -5.70 -19.72
C ILE A 282 8.63 -5.06 -19.86
N PHE A 283 8.68 -3.76 -20.16
CA PHE A 283 9.96 -3.05 -20.27
C PHE A 283 10.69 -2.95 -18.94
N SER A 284 10.00 -2.94 -17.80
CA SER A 284 10.65 -3.00 -16.48
C SER A 284 11.42 -4.31 -16.28
N LEU A 285 10.88 -5.44 -16.73
CA LEU A 285 11.54 -6.76 -16.65
C LEU A 285 12.69 -6.90 -17.66
N LEU A 286 12.61 -6.22 -18.80
CA LEU A 286 13.65 -6.24 -19.83
C LEU A 286 14.87 -5.36 -19.50
N THR A 287 14.82 -4.55 -18.45
CA THR A 287 15.89 -3.59 -18.10
C THR A 287 17.26 -4.24 -17.98
N ILE A 288 17.38 -5.33 -17.22
CA ILE A 288 18.67 -6.01 -17.02
C ILE A 288 19.17 -6.68 -18.31
N PRO A 289 18.36 -7.47 -19.04
CA PRO A 289 18.74 -7.99 -20.36
C PRO A 289 19.21 -6.90 -21.33
N LEU A 290 18.52 -5.77 -21.39
CA LEU A 290 18.88 -4.67 -22.30
C LEU A 290 20.21 -4.02 -21.91
N LEU A 291 20.45 -3.78 -20.63
CA LEU A 291 21.72 -3.24 -20.14
C LEU A 291 22.89 -4.20 -20.41
N PHE A 292 22.65 -5.51 -20.32
CA PHE A 292 23.64 -6.53 -20.69
C PHE A 292 23.99 -6.46 -22.17
N VAL A 293 22.98 -6.41 -23.06
CA VAL A 293 23.19 -6.24 -24.52
C VAL A 293 23.95 -4.95 -24.83
N GLN A 294 23.59 -3.83 -24.20
CA GLN A 294 24.30 -2.57 -24.33
C GLN A 294 25.78 -2.66 -23.93
N SER A 295 26.07 -3.38 -22.83
CA SER A 295 27.44 -3.58 -22.36
C SER A 295 28.26 -4.41 -23.35
N LEU A 296 27.69 -5.52 -23.84
CA LEU A 296 28.33 -6.39 -24.84
C LEU A 296 28.64 -5.60 -26.13
N LEU A 297 27.69 -4.80 -26.61
CA LEU A 297 27.85 -4.00 -27.82
C LEU A 297 28.94 -2.93 -27.65
N SER A 298 29.02 -2.32 -26.46
CA SER A 298 30.09 -1.38 -26.10
C SER A 298 31.47 -2.03 -26.14
N GLU A 299 31.60 -3.26 -25.66
CA GLU A 299 32.87 -4.01 -25.72
C GLU A 299 33.27 -4.36 -27.15
N ILE A 300 32.33 -4.79 -28.00
CA ILE A 300 32.57 -5.08 -29.42
C ILE A 300 33.03 -3.81 -30.17
N ILE A 301 32.42 -2.66 -29.91
CA ILE A 301 32.83 -1.40 -30.54
C ILE A 301 34.24 -1.00 -30.09
N LYS A 302 34.56 -1.17 -28.80
CA LYS A 302 35.90 -0.87 -28.27
C LYS A 302 36.97 -1.79 -28.84
N SER A 303 36.71 -3.09 -28.99
CA SER A 303 37.68 -4.02 -29.57
C SER A 303 38.01 -3.68 -31.03
N ASN A 304 36.99 -3.31 -31.82
CA ASN A 304 37.16 -2.85 -33.20
C ASN A 304 37.97 -1.54 -33.31
N ALA A 305 37.88 -0.65 -32.31
CA ALA A 305 38.65 0.58 -32.26
C ALA A 305 40.09 0.36 -31.79
N SER A 306 40.32 -0.56 -30.85
CA SER A 306 41.65 -0.86 -30.29
C SER A 306 42.59 -1.51 -31.31
N ASN A 307 42.06 -2.33 -32.23
CA ASN A 307 42.84 -2.93 -33.33
C ASN A 307 43.43 -1.89 -34.32
N LYS A 308 43.13 -0.60 -34.17
CA LYS A 308 43.65 0.47 -35.03
C LYS A 308 44.81 1.29 -34.41
N ASN A 309 45.07 1.16 -33.11
CA ASN A 309 46.05 1.98 -32.40
C ASN A 309 46.97 1.11 -31.52
N GLU A 310 47.87 0.35 -32.14
CA GLU A 310 48.99 -0.31 -31.45
C GLU A 310 50.23 0.58 -31.56
N ASP A 311 50.49 1.35 -30.49
CA ASP A 311 51.83 1.80 -30.11
C ASP A 311 51.75 2.31 -28.67
N SER A 312 52.42 1.67 -27.70
CA SER A 312 52.66 2.36 -26.42
C SER A 312 53.88 1.96 -25.61
N VAL A 313 54.46 3.03 -25.06
CA VAL A 313 55.67 3.22 -24.26
C VAL A 313 55.46 2.86 -22.76
N PRO A 314 56.51 2.52 -21.99
CA PRO A 314 56.41 1.94 -20.63
C PRO A 314 55.93 2.88 -19.50
N SER A 315 55.88 4.21 -19.71
CA SER A 315 55.48 5.19 -18.68
C SER A 315 53.97 5.21 -18.36
N LYS A 316 53.16 4.42 -19.07
CA LYS A 316 51.71 4.27 -18.82
C LYS A 316 51.38 3.51 -17.54
N LYS A 317 52.22 2.59 -17.08
CA LYS A 317 51.84 1.59 -16.04
C LYS A 317 51.51 2.20 -14.67
N LEU A 318 52.30 3.17 -14.19
CA LEU A 318 52.05 3.86 -12.90
C LEU A 318 50.81 4.76 -12.96
N ASN A 319 50.62 5.45 -14.09
CA ASN A 319 49.44 6.28 -14.34
C ASN A 319 48.17 5.43 -14.52
N GLU A 320 48.29 4.21 -15.05
CA GLU A 320 47.18 3.27 -15.17
C GLU A 320 46.78 2.64 -13.84
N GLU A 321 47.74 2.29 -12.95
CA GLU A 321 47.41 1.84 -11.58
C GLU A 321 46.70 2.94 -10.78
N LEU A 322 47.17 4.18 -10.89
CA LEU A 322 46.51 5.35 -10.28
C LEU A 322 45.12 5.61 -10.86
N LYS A 323 45.00 5.50 -12.19
CA LYS A 323 43.71 5.66 -12.88
C LYS A 323 42.74 4.55 -12.45
N ALA A 324 43.18 3.30 -12.34
CA ALA A 324 42.35 2.19 -11.87
C ALA A 324 41.96 2.30 -10.38
N LEU A 325 42.81 2.94 -9.56
CA LEU A 325 42.48 3.24 -8.17
C LEU A 325 41.37 4.28 -8.04
N VAL A 326 41.33 5.25 -8.96
CA VAL A 326 40.46 6.44 -8.92
C VAL A 326 39.22 6.35 -9.80
N THR A 327 39.20 5.45 -10.79
CA THR A 327 38.08 5.34 -11.71
C THR A 327 36.83 4.82 -11.01
N PRO A 328 35.70 5.57 -11.05
CA PRO A 328 34.45 5.09 -10.52
C PRO A 328 33.96 3.87 -11.32
N THR A 329 33.07 3.10 -10.70
CA THR A 329 32.40 1.98 -11.38
C THR A 329 31.64 2.50 -12.60
N SER A 330 31.56 1.69 -13.67
CA SER A 330 30.81 2.08 -14.86
C SER A 330 29.35 2.44 -14.53
N THR A 331 28.82 3.45 -15.21
CA THR A 331 27.44 3.89 -15.03
C THR A 331 26.46 2.77 -15.34
N THR A 332 26.73 1.95 -16.37
CA THR A 332 25.91 0.78 -16.71
C THR A 332 25.82 -0.22 -15.57
N THR A 333 26.95 -0.57 -14.94
CA THR A 333 26.97 -1.49 -13.78
C THR A 333 26.17 -0.93 -12.61
N LEU A 334 26.30 0.38 -12.33
CA LEU A 334 25.56 1.05 -11.25
C LEU A 334 24.05 1.02 -11.52
N VAL A 335 23.63 1.30 -12.76
CA VAL A 335 22.22 1.25 -13.18
C VAL A 335 21.68 -0.19 -13.12
N CYS A 336 22.46 -1.20 -13.51
CA CYS A 336 22.07 -2.61 -13.36
C CYS A 336 21.75 -2.96 -11.90
N ILE A 337 22.62 -2.57 -10.97
CA ILE A 337 22.42 -2.84 -9.54
C ILE A 337 21.15 -2.17 -9.02
N ARG A 338 20.86 -0.95 -9.49
CA ARG A 338 19.65 -0.20 -9.12
C ARG A 338 18.36 -0.74 -9.74
N ALA A 339 18.45 -1.52 -10.83
CA ALA A 339 17.31 -2.18 -11.47
C ALA A 339 17.01 -3.58 -10.89
N LEU A 340 17.97 -4.22 -10.20
CA LEU A 340 17.79 -5.52 -9.55
C LEU A 340 16.60 -5.65 -8.58
N PRO A 341 16.24 -4.64 -7.76
CA PRO A 341 15.16 -4.75 -6.78
C PRO A 341 13.84 -5.26 -7.36
N VAL A 342 13.42 -4.74 -8.52
CA VAL A 342 12.17 -5.16 -9.19
C VAL A 342 12.22 -6.62 -9.60
N THR A 343 13.32 -7.03 -10.26
CA THR A 343 13.49 -8.41 -10.74
C THR A 343 13.54 -9.38 -9.57
N LEU A 344 14.30 -9.05 -8.52
CA LEU A 344 14.42 -9.87 -7.32
C LEU A 344 13.07 -10.06 -6.63
N MET A 345 12.31 -8.98 -6.47
CA MET A 345 11.01 -9.02 -5.80
C MET A 345 9.98 -9.82 -6.60
N VAL A 346 9.91 -9.64 -7.93
CA VAL A 346 9.03 -10.42 -8.80
C VAL A 346 9.36 -11.91 -8.73
N ILE A 347 10.64 -12.29 -8.75
CA ILE A 347 11.06 -13.70 -8.64
C ILE A 347 10.66 -14.28 -7.29
N ILE A 348 11.05 -13.62 -6.19
CA ILE A 348 10.79 -14.13 -4.83
C ILE A 348 9.28 -14.31 -4.60
N LEU A 349 8.47 -13.32 -4.96
CA LEU A 349 7.02 -13.39 -4.79
C LEU A 349 6.38 -14.43 -5.71
N SER A 350 6.85 -14.59 -6.95
CA SER A 350 6.30 -15.60 -7.87
C SER A 350 6.56 -17.04 -7.41
N LEU A 351 7.66 -17.25 -6.67
CA LEU A 351 7.99 -18.54 -6.05
C LEU A 351 7.11 -18.85 -4.82
N GLN A 352 6.46 -17.86 -4.20
CA GLN A 352 5.56 -18.11 -3.08
C GLN A 352 4.21 -18.67 -3.57
N PRO A 353 3.64 -19.71 -2.94
CA PRO A 353 2.35 -20.26 -3.35
C PRO A 353 1.21 -19.24 -3.18
N HIS A 354 1.14 -18.59 -2.02
CA HIS A 354 0.19 -17.52 -1.75
C HIS A 354 0.62 -16.21 -2.40
N LYS A 355 -0.34 -15.53 -3.05
CA LYS A 355 -0.08 -14.30 -3.79
C LYS A 355 -1.25 -13.34 -3.62
N GLU A 356 -0.95 -12.06 -3.54
CA GLU A 356 -1.94 -10.99 -3.51
C GLU A 356 -1.45 -9.80 -4.34
N GLU A 357 -2.37 -9.14 -5.05
CA GLU A 357 -2.03 -7.96 -5.86
C GLU A 357 -1.29 -6.89 -5.05
N ARG A 358 -1.72 -6.64 -3.81
CA ARG A 358 -1.15 -5.60 -2.93
C ARG A 358 0.31 -5.81 -2.56
N PHE A 359 0.87 -7.02 -2.69
CA PHE A 359 2.28 -7.30 -2.37
C PHE A 359 3.26 -6.67 -3.36
N LEU A 360 2.81 -6.26 -4.55
CA LEU A 360 3.67 -5.53 -5.50
C LEU A 360 3.70 -4.01 -5.27
N VAL A 361 2.78 -3.46 -4.48
CA VAL A 361 2.65 -2.01 -4.25
C VAL A 361 3.97 -1.33 -3.90
N PRO A 362 4.83 -1.87 -3.01
CA PRO A 362 6.09 -1.22 -2.65
C PRO A 362 7.06 -0.97 -3.79
N MET A 363 6.96 -1.72 -4.91
CA MET A 363 7.86 -1.58 -6.06
C MET A 363 7.22 -0.90 -7.28
N TYR A 364 5.96 -0.47 -7.23
CA TYR A 364 5.29 0.21 -8.35
C TYR A 364 6.09 1.41 -8.91
N PRO A 365 6.68 2.30 -8.08
CA PRO A 365 7.51 3.39 -8.59
C PRO A 365 8.80 2.91 -9.27
N LEU A 366 9.35 1.78 -8.81
CA LEU A 366 10.56 1.19 -9.38
C LEU A 366 10.29 0.50 -10.72
N ILE A 367 9.10 -0.05 -10.93
CA ILE A 367 8.64 -0.55 -12.24
C ILE A 367 8.68 0.58 -13.27
N CYS A 368 8.16 1.77 -12.91
CA CYS A 368 8.18 2.96 -13.77
C CYS A 368 9.61 3.38 -14.11
N LEU A 369 10.49 3.44 -13.11
CA LEU A 369 11.90 3.78 -13.31
C LEU A 369 12.60 2.78 -14.22
N CYS A 370 12.46 1.47 -13.96
CA CYS A 370 13.09 0.42 -14.75
C CYS A 370 12.64 0.46 -16.21
N SER A 371 11.35 0.65 -16.47
CA SER A 371 10.84 0.82 -17.85
C SER A 371 11.46 2.02 -18.57
N SER A 372 11.66 3.13 -17.85
CA SER A 372 12.23 4.36 -18.39
C SER A 372 13.73 4.20 -18.70
N ILE A 373 14.44 3.45 -17.86
CA ILE A 373 15.81 3.01 -18.13
C ILE A 373 15.85 2.16 -19.39
N SER A 374 14.95 1.18 -19.54
CA SER A 374 14.86 0.36 -20.76
C SER A 374 14.67 1.18 -22.02
N PHE A 375 13.82 2.21 -22.00
CA PHE A 375 13.64 3.10 -23.15
C PHE A 375 14.91 3.86 -23.51
N GLU A 376 15.62 4.40 -22.53
CA GLU A 376 16.89 5.09 -22.76
C GLU A 376 17.99 4.11 -23.22
N THR A 377 18.04 2.90 -22.66
CA THR A 377 18.99 1.86 -23.07
C THR A 377 18.76 1.42 -24.51
N LEU A 378 17.50 1.23 -24.93
CA LEU A 378 17.17 0.91 -26.33
C LEU A 378 17.61 2.03 -27.29
N ARG A 379 17.48 3.29 -26.88
CA ARG A 379 17.99 4.43 -27.66
C ARG A 379 19.51 4.34 -27.80
N VAL A 380 20.23 4.07 -26.72
CA VAL A 380 21.70 3.93 -26.74
C VAL A 380 22.13 2.75 -27.62
N ILE A 381 21.47 1.59 -27.52
CA ILE A 381 21.73 0.42 -28.37
C ILE A 381 21.52 0.79 -29.84
N SER A 382 20.46 1.52 -30.16
CA SER A 382 20.17 1.97 -31.53
C SER A 382 21.31 2.83 -32.10
N THR A 383 21.86 3.76 -31.31
CA THR A 383 23.02 4.58 -31.69
C THR A 383 24.32 3.78 -31.81
N GLN A 384 24.52 2.78 -30.94
CA GLN A 384 25.69 1.89 -31.01
C GLN A 384 25.66 1.02 -32.28
N MET A 385 24.49 0.49 -32.63
CA MET A 385 24.28 -0.30 -33.84
C MET A 385 24.56 0.48 -35.12
N THR A 386 24.19 1.77 -35.18
CA THR A 386 24.52 2.63 -36.33
C THR A 386 26.01 2.85 -36.50
N ASN A 387 26.77 2.96 -35.41
CA ASN A 387 28.23 3.13 -35.50
C ASN A 387 28.92 1.88 -36.08
N LEU A 388 28.32 0.70 -35.91
CA LEU A 388 28.80 -0.57 -36.49
C LEU A 388 28.37 -0.72 -37.95
N SER A 389 27.12 -0.36 -38.26
CA SER A 389 26.57 -0.42 -39.62
C SER A 389 26.97 0.82 -40.40
N GLN A 390 28.22 0.86 -40.89
CA GLN A 390 28.76 1.99 -41.67
C GLN A 390 27.94 2.35 -42.93
N ASN A 391 26.97 1.52 -43.34
CA ASN A 391 26.06 1.79 -44.44
C ASN A 391 24.61 1.49 -44.01
N PHE A 392 23.66 2.25 -44.58
CA PHE A 392 22.20 2.06 -44.68
C PHE A 392 21.23 3.00 -43.93
N ILE A 393 21.52 3.53 -42.73
CA ILE A 393 20.57 4.42 -42.04
C ILE A 393 21.30 5.62 -41.40
N LYS A 394 20.83 6.85 -41.62
CA LYS A 394 21.41 8.03 -40.98
C LYS A 394 21.17 7.95 -39.47
N LEU A 395 22.20 8.28 -38.67
CA LEU A 395 22.15 8.31 -37.21
C LEU A 395 20.93 9.10 -36.68
N GLN A 396 20.60 10.18 -37.39
CA GLN A 396 19.47 11.05 -37.10
C GLN A 396 18.14 10.29 -37.19
N ASP A 397 17.88 9.54 -38.27
CA ASP A 397 16.61 8.83 -38.50
C ASP A 397 16.34 7.76 -37.41
N LEU A 398 17.40 7.11 -36.89
CA LEU A 398 17.30 6.13 -35.80
C LEU A 398 17.10 6.76 -34.43
N GLU A 399 17.71 7.91 -34.15
CA GLU A 399 17.44 8.64 -32.90
C GLU A 399 16.02 9.22 -32.87
N TYR A 400 15.55 9.75 -34.00
CA TYR A 400 14.15 10.14 -34.17
C TYR A 400 13.21 8.94 -34.02
N GLY A 401 13.52 7.81 -34.65
CA GLY A 401 12.79 6.55 -34.49
C GLY A 401 12.73 6.10 -33.03
N ALA A 402 13.86 6.22 -32.31
CA ALA A 402 13.96 5.78 -30.93
C ALA A 402 13.12 6.60 -29.95
N ARG A 403 13.15 7.92 -30.15
CA ARG A 403 12.25 8.84 -29.46
C ARG A 403 10.80 8.52 -29.78
N THR A 404 10.49 8.27 -31.06
CA THR A 404 9.12 8.05 -31.52
C THR A 404 8.50 6.79 -30.92
N TYR A 405 9.22 5.65 -30.90
CA TYR A 405 8.68 4.43 -30.29
C TYR A 405 8.48 4.61 -28.78
N SER A 406 9.38 5.31 -28.07
CA SER A 406 9.28 5.48 -26.61
C SER A 406 8.02 6.25 -26.25
N TRP A 407 7.75 7.35 -26.97
CA TRP A 407 6.52 8.13 -26.82
C TRP A 407 5.27 7.36 -27.23
N LEU A 408 5.33 6.57 -28.32
CA LEU A 408 4.20 5.75 -28.75
C LEU A 408 3.82 4.71 -27.69
N ILE A 409 4.80 3.99 -27.13
CA ILE A 409 4.57 3.00 -26.08
C ILE A 409 4.00 3.68 -24.84
N LEU A 410 4.59 4.79 -24.40
CA LEU A 410 4.08 5.57 -23.26
C LEU A 410 2.63 6.01 -23.48
N LEU A 411 2.30 6.58 -24.64
CA LEU A 411 0.93 7.03 -24.96
C LEU A 411 -0.07 5.88 -24.94
N ILE A 412 0.27 4.75 -25.57
CA ILE A 412 -0.59 3.56 -25.58
C ILE A 412 -0.76 3.01 -24.16
N SER A 413 0.34 2.89 -23.41
CA SER A 413 0.36 2.44 -22.02
C SER A 413 -0.49 3.32 -21.12
N SER A 414 -0.36 4.64 -21.22
CA SER A 414 -1.17 5.60 -20.48
C SER A 414 -2.66 5.46 -20.83
N ALA A 415 -3.01 5.32 -22.11
CA ALA A 415 -4.40 5.14 -22.52
C ALA A 415 -5.02 3.84 -21.95
N ILE A 416 -4.27 2.73 -21.99
CA ILE A 416 -4.71 1.45 -21.41
C ILE A 416 -4.87 1.56 -19.89
N SER A 417 -3.93 2.21 -19.21
CA SER A 417 -3.99 2.41 -17.76
C SER A 417 -5.15 3.32 -17.34
N ILE A 418 -5.41 4.41 -18.06
CA ILE A 418 -6.58 5.26 -17.82
C ILE A 418 -7.87 4.46 -18.02
N SER A 419 -7.95 3.66 -19.09
CA SER A 419 -9.09 2.77 -19.34
C SER A 419 -9.29 1.76 -18.20
N ARG A 420 -8.21 1.19 -17.64
CA ARG A 420 -8.27 0.31 -16.47
C ARG A 420 -8.81 1.04 -15.24
N SER A 421 -8.28 2.22 -14.92
CA SER A 421 -8.74 3.03 -13.78
C SER A 421 -10.23 3.39 -13.90
N LEU A 422 -10.69 3.75 -15.11
CA LEU A 422 -12.11 4.00 -15.37
C LEU A 422 -12.97 2.75 -15.20
N ALA A 423 -12.48 1.56 -15.57
CA ALA A 423 -13.21 0.32 -15.34
C ALA A 423 -13.35 -0.01 -13.85
N ILE A 424 -12.28 0.20 -13.06
CA ILE A 424 -12.33 -0.02 -11.60
C ILE A 424 -13.42 0.86 -10.99
N TYR A 425 -13.52 2.12 -11.39
CA TYR A 425 -14.59 3.01 -10.93
C TYR A 425 -15.96 2.55 -11.44
N ASN A 426 -16.16 2.52 -12.76
CA ASN A 426 -17.50 2.31 -13.35
C ASN A 426 -18.10 0.92 -13.07
N ASN A 427 -17.28 -0.14 -13.07
CA ASN A 427 -17.79 -1.50 -13.00
C ASN A 427 -17.94 -2.01 -11.56
N TYR A 428 -17.25 -1.38 -10.60
CA TYR A 428 -17.13 -1.92 -9.23
C TYR A 428 -17.47 -0.91 -8.12
N SER A 429 -17.74 0.37 -8.41
CA SER A 429 -18.07 1.36 -7.36
C SER A 429 -19.40 1.13 -6.65
N SER A 430 -20.32 0.38 -7.25
CA SER A 430 -21.69 0.21 -6.74
C SER A 430 -21.72 -0.43 -5.34
N SER A 431 -20.75 -1.29 -5.00
CA SER A 431 -20.64 -1.85 -3.65
C SER A 431 -20.38 -0.80 -2.57
N MET A 432 -19.81 0.35 -2.93
CA MET A 432 -19.60 1.46 -2.01
C MET A 432 -20.77 2.45 -2.02
N LEU A 433 -21.41 2.65 -3.17
CA LEU A 433 -22.49 3.61 -3.35
C LEU A 433 -23.83 3.15 -2.78
N ILE A 434 -24.08 1.84 -2.68
CA ILE A 434 -25.36 1.26 -2.25
C ILE A 434 -25.78 1.65 -0.83
N TYR A 435 -24.84 2.12 0.00
CA TYR A 435 -25.09 2.56 1.37
C TYR A 435 -25.56 4.03 1.48
N ASN A 436 -25.41 4.84 0.42
CA ASN A 436 -25.80 6.26 0.42
C ASN A 436 -27.26 6.52 0.86
N PRO A 437 -28.26 5.70 0.49
CA PRO A 437 -29.65 5.92 0.88
C PRO A 437 -29.87 5.91 2.39
N LEU A 438 -29.04 5.18 3.13
CA LEU A 438 -29.12 5.09 4.59
C LEU A 438 -28.82 6.44 5.26
N PHE A 439 -27.97 7.27 4.66
CA PHE A 439 -27.70 8.64 5.15
C PHE A 439 -28.87 9.59 4.91
N ASN A 440 -29.55 9.47 3.75
CA ASN A 440 -30.72 10.29 3.45
C ASN A 440 -31.88 10.00 4.43
N LEU A 441 -32.00 8.74 4.88
CA LEU A 441 -32.97 8.32 5.90
C LEU A 441 -32.64 8.85 7.30
N LYS A 442 -31.35 9.11 7.62
CA LYS A 442 -30.96 9.84 8.83
C LYS A 442 -31.44 11.29 8.76
N GLN A 443 -31.31 11.92 7.58
CA GLN A 443 -31.65 13.33 7.38
C GLN A 443 -33.15 13.62 7.32
N SER A 444 -34.01 12.66 6.96
CA SER A 444 -35.47 12.84 7.03
C SER A 444 -36.01 12.83 8.46
N HIS A 445 -35.25 12.28 9.41
CA HIS A 445 -35.59 12.25 10.84
C HIS A 445 -34.75 13.21 11.70
N ALA A 446 -33.63 13.71 11.17
CA ALA A 446 -32.81 14.73 11.80
C ALA A 446 -33.15 16.10 11.21
N GLU A 447 -33.71 17.00 12.03
CA GLU A 447 -33.81 18.42 11.70
C GLU A 447 -32.47 18.94 11.13
N LEU A 448 -32.55 19.79 10.10
CA LEU A 448 -31.48 20.53 9.40
C LEU A 448 -30.09 20.52 10.07
N PRO A 449 -29.00 20.23 9.33
CA PRO A 449 -27.64 20.23 9.84
C PRO A 449 -27.14 21.69 9.97
N ILE A 450 -27.74 22.43 10.89
CA ILE A 450 -27.14 23.63 11.45
C ILE A 450 -26.24 23.10 12.54
N GLY A 451 -24.92 23.12 12.31
CA GLY A 451 -23.91 22.65 13.26
C GLY A 451 -24.28 23.08 14.68
N THR A 452 -24.17 22.17 15.64
CA THR A 452 -24.68 22.32 17.02
C THR A 452 -24.23 23.63 17.68
N SER A 453 -23.05 24.14 17.32
CA SER A 453 -22.54 25.45 17.73
C SER A 453 -23.35 26.64 17.17
N LEU A 454 -23.71 26.61 15.88
CA LEU A 454 -24.50 27.64 15.21
C LEU A 454 -25.98 27.56 15.63
N LYS A 455 -26.55 26.35 15.84
CA LYS A 455 -27.92 26.18 16.38
C LYS A 455 -28.02 26.78 17.77
N LYS A 456 -27.01 26.56 18.63
CA LYS A 456 -26.93 27.12 19.99
C LYS A 456 -26.73 28.64 19.98
N GLN A 457 -25.94 29.17 19.06
CA GLN A 457 -25.81 30.62 18.86
C GLN A 457 -27.12 31.24 18.34
N ILE A 458 -27.78 30.64 17.36
CA ILE A 458 -29.03 31.16 16.78
C ILE A 458 -30.17 31.09 17.80
N LEU A 459 -30.34 29.99 18.54
CA LEU A 459 -31.35 29.89 19.61
C LEU A 459 -31.11 30.91 20.73
N ASN A 460 -29.85 31.11 21.13
CA ASN A 460 -29.52 32.11 22.15
C ASN A 460 -29.72 33.55 21.65
N THR A 461 -29.55 33.79 20.35
CA THR A 461 -29.74 35.12 19.75
C THR A 461 -31.21 35.43 19.50
N LEU A 462 -32.05 34.43 19.22
CA LEU A 462 -33.46 34.63 18.88
C LEU A 462 -34.42 34.66 20.08
N LYS A 463 -33.99 34.32 21.32
CA LYS A 463 -34.82 34.33 22.55
C LYS A 463 -36.23 33.73 22.36
N LEU A 464 -36.41 32.78 21.46
CA LEU A 464 -37.67 32.08 21.25
C LEU A 464 -37.77 30.98 22.31
N SER A 465 -38.31 31.35 23.47
CA SER A 465 -38.81 30.42 24.46
C SER A 465 -40.06 29.74 23.90
N SER A 466 -39.91 28.62 23.21
CA SER A 466 -41.03 27.71 22.98
C SER A 466 -41.12 26.76 24.18
N LYS A 467 -41.85 27.21 25.21
CA LYS A 467 -42.56 26.29 26.10
C LYS A 467 -43.56 25.51 25.26
N ASN A 468 -43.21 24.27 24.90
CA ASN A 468 -44.09 23.11 24.72
C ASN A 468 -43.31 22.03 23.96
N GLU A 469 -42.51 21.25 24.67
CA GLU A 469 -42.23 19.87 24.28
C GLU A 469 -42.94 19.00 25.31
N ASN A 470 -44.11 18.51 24.91
CA ASN A 470 -44.69 17.34 25.53
C ASN A 470 -43.70 16.18 25.35
N ASN A 471 -43.57 15.37 26.39
CA ASN A 471 -42.86 14.09 26.41
C ASN A 471 -43.28 13.21 25.23
N GLU A 472 -42.58 13.32 24.10
CA GLU A 472 -42.29 12.16 23.27
C GLU A 472 -40.87 11.73 23.64
N ASN A 473 -40.80 10.77 24.56
CA ASN A 473 -39.64 9.90 24.68
C ASN A 473 -39.49 9.16 23.35
N THR A 474 -38.89 9.78 22.33
CA THR A 474 -38.31 9.03 21.23
C THR A 474 -37.13 8.28 21.84
N ASN A 475 -37.34 7.00 22.17
CA ASN A 475 -36.28 6.06 22.46
C ASN A 475 -35.27 6.11 21.30
N TYR A 476 -34.20 6.88 21.48
CA TYR A 476 -33.06 6.95 20.58
C TYR A 476 -32.18 5.68 20.73
N SER A 477 -32.79 4.50 20.93
CA SER A 477 -32.10 3.30 21.42
C SER A 477 -32.15 2.07 20.50
N ASP A 478 -32.59 2.19 19.25
CA ASP A 478 -32.51 1.04 18.34
C ASP A 478 -31.45 1.29 17.26
N ASN A 479 -30.26 0.73 17.52
CA ASN A 479 -29.24 0.54 16.49
C ASN A 479 -29.84 -0.34 15.39
N LYS A 480 -29.96 0.23 14.19
CA LYS A 480 -30.51 -0.46 13.01
C LYS A 480 -29.48 -1.44 12.45
N LYS A 481 -29.91 -2.63 12.06
CA LYS A 481 -29.02 -3.67 11.53
C LYS A 481 -29.04 -3.71 10.01
N VAL A 482 -27.86 -3.60 9.39
CA VAL A 482 -27.65 -3.80 7.96
C VAL A 482 -26.98 -5.16 7.77
N CYS A 483 -27.71 -6.10 7.20
CA CYS A 483 -27.26 -7.46 7.03
C CYS A 483 -26.59 -7.70 5.68
N ILE A 484 -25.50 -8.47 5.68
CA ILE A 484 -24.81 -8.93 4.48
C ILE A 484 -24.46 -10.43 4.59
N GLY A 485 -24.64 -11.18 3.50
CA GLY A 485 -24.40 -12.62 3.46
C GLY A 485 -23.28 -13.01 2.50
N LYS A 486 -23.66 -13.64 1.38
CA LYS A 486 -22.76 -14.22 0.35
C LYS A 486 -21.70 -13.26 -0.23
N ASP A 487 -21.92 -11.94 -0.17
CA ASP A 487 -21.03 -10.90 -0.70
C ASP A 487 -20.33 -10.06 0.38
N TRP A 488 -20.17 -10.60 1.59
CA TRP A 488 -19.55 -9.92 2.75
C TRP A 488 -18.20 -9.27 2.42
N TYR A 489 -17.37 -9.88 1.56
CA TYR A 489 -16.04 -9.40 1.19
C TYR A 489 -16.06 -8.13 0.31
N ARG A 490 -17.23 -7.67 -0.12
CA ARG A 490 -17.43 -6.43 -0.89
C ARG A 490 -17.76 -5.23 -0.03
N PHE A 491 -17.99 -5.45 1.27
CA PHE A 491 -18.24 -4.38 2.22
C PHE A 491 -17.02 -3.45 2.30
N PRO A 492 -17.16 -2.15 2.01
CA PRO A 492 -16.02 -1.24 1.96
C PRO A 492 -15.45 -0.92 3.35
N SER A 493 -16.31 -0.53 4.30
CA SER A 493 -15.98 -0.23 5.70
C SER A 493 -17.21 0.29 6.46
N HIS A 494 -17.16 0.25 7.80
CA HIS A 494 -18.15 0.87 8.68
C HIS A 494 -18.25 2.39 8.47
N PHE A 495 -17.20 3.05 7.97
CA PHE A 495 -17.24 4.48 7.59
C PHE A 495 -18.34 4.85 6.57
N PHE A 496 -18.91 3.85 5.88
CA PHE A 496 -20.02 4.02 4.93
C PHE A 496 -21.40 3.73 5.54
N LEU A 497 -21.48 3.50 6.85
CA LEU A 497 -22.72 3.38 7.60
C LEU A 497 -22.91 4.64 8.46
N PRO A 498 -24.15 5.12 8.65
CA PRO A 498 -24.43 6.14 9.65
C PRO A 498 -24.29 5.59 11.08
N ASP A 499 -23.95 6.44 12.05
CA ASP A 499 -23.62 6.04 13.44
C ASP A 499 -24.66 5.15 14.16
N ASN A 500 -25.93 5.22 13.78
CA ASN A 500 -27.01 4.41 14.34
C ASN A 500 -27.27 3.11 13.57
N PHE A 501 -26.39 2.73 12.65
CA PHE A 501 -26.46 1.49 11.88
C PHE A 501 -25.26 0.60 12.19
N GLN A 502 -25.51 -0.69 12.39
CA GLN A 502 -24.49 -1.71 12.60
C GLN A 502 -24.52 -2.72 11.45
N LEU A 503 -23.36 -3.05 10.90
CA LEU A 503 -23.24 -4.16 9.96
C LEU A 503 -23.35 -5.48 10.71
N VAL A 504 -24.10 -6.43 10.17
CA VAL A 504 -24.16 -7.78 10.71
C VAL A 504 -24.01 -8.81 9.60
N PHE A 505 -23.26 -9.87 9.85
CA PHE A 505 -23.09 -10.96 8.88
C PHE A 505 -24.19 -12.00 9.03
N LEU A 506 -24.69 -12.47 7.89
CA LEU A 506 -25.57 -13.63 7.79
C LEU A 506 -24.75 -14.87 7.51
N LYS A 507 -25.20 -16.01 8.03
CA LYS A 507 -24.62 -17.30 7.66
C LYS A 507 -24.73 -17.50 6.15
N SER A 508 -23.59 -17.72 5.50
CA SER A 508 -23.47 -18.00 4.07
C SER A 508 -22.75 -19.33 3.86
N LYS A 509 -22.36 -19.69 2.63
CA LYS A 509 -21.54 -20.89 2.38
C LYS A 509 -20.09 -20.71 2.84
N PHE A 510 -19.68 -19.48 3.14
CA PHE A 510 -18.37 -19.21 3.69
C PHE A 510 -18.23 -19.83 5.09
N ASP A 511 -17.27 -20.74 5.22
CA ASP A 511 -16.93 -21.52 6.41
C ASP A 511 -15.60 -21.07 7.05
N GLY A 512 -15.11 -19.89 6.64
CA GLY A 512 -13.95 -19.25 7.24
C GLY A 512 -14.32 -18.31 8.40
N LEU A 513 -13.29 -17.74 9.03
CA LEU A 513 -13.46 -16.78 10.11
C LEU A 513 -13.85 -15.40 9.54
N LEU A 514 -15.07 -14.94 9.85
CA LEU A 514 -15.51 -13.58 9.53
C LEU A 514 -14.96 -12.57 10.55
N PRO A 515 -14.88 -11.26 10.20
CA PRO A 515 -14.47 -10.23 11.15
C PRO A 515 -15.41 -10.16 12.35
N GLY A 516 -14.83 -10.06 13.56
CA GLY A 516 -15.58 -9.80 14.80
C GLY A 516 -15.55 -8.32 15.18
N ASP A 517 -16.41 -7.93 16.12
CA ASP A 517 -16.51 -6.56 16.61
C ASP A 517 -15.50 -6.25 17.72
N PHE A 518 -14.93 -5.05 17.69
CA PHE A 518 -14.16 -4.53 18.83
C PHE A 518 -15.09 -4.21 19.99
N VAL A 519 -14.59 -4.34 21.22
CA VAL A 519 -15.36 -3.97 22.42
C VAL A 519 -15.53 -2.45 22.42
N PRO A 520 -16.77 -1.91 22.43
CA PRO A 520 -16.98 -0.48 22.33
C PRO A 520 -16.38 0.25 23.54
N VAL A 521 -15.79 1.42 23.29
CA VAL A 521 -15.34 2.32 24.34
C VAL A 521 -16.58 2.87 25.04
N SER A 522 -16.72 2.59 26.34
CA SER A 522 -17.82 3.08 27.17
C SER A 522 -17.29 4.07 28.19
N HIS A 523 -18.15 4.81 28.89
CA HIS A 523 -17.73 5.73 29.96
C HIS A 523 -16.86 5.08 31.04
N ASN A 524 -16.90 3.75 31.17
CA ASN A 524 -16.18 3.00 32.19
C ASN A 524 -14.84 2.43 31.72
N ASN A 525 -14.55 2.47 30.41
CA ASN A 525 -13.34 1.86 29.85
C ASN A 525 -12.58 2.86 28.98
N THR A 526 -11.26 2.83 29.08
CA THR A 526 -10.37 3.60 28.19
C THR A 526 -10.20 2.90 26.83
N ILE A 527 -9.72 3.65 25.83
CA ILE A 527 -9.35 3.09 24.51
C ILE A 527 -8.35 1.94 24.69
N THR A 528 -7.34 2.12 25.55
CA THR A 528 -6.33 1.10 25.85
C THR A 528 -6.92 -0.17 26.47
N GLU A 529 -7.93 -0.06 27.34
CA GLU A 529 -8.61 -1.22 27.93
C GLU A 529 -9.51 -1.94 26.92
N SER A 530 -10.13 -1.20 26.00
CA SER A 530 -10.87 -1.78 24.89
C SER A 530 -9.95 -2.55 23.94
N THR A 531 -8.83 -1.95 23.52
CA THR A 531 -7.91 -2.55 22.53
C THR A 531 -7.04 -3.67 23.09
N SER A 532 -6.77 -3.70 24.40
CA SER A 532 -5.94 -4.73 25.04
C SER A 532 -6.73 -5.97 25.46
N LYS A 533 -8.06 -5.95 25.34
CA LYS A 533 -8.90 -7.07 25.76
C LYS A 533 -8.69 -8.27 24.85
N VAL A 534 -8.42 -9.43 25.45
CA VAL A 534 -8.27 -10.68 24.72
C VAL A 534 -9.61 -11.13 24.14
N ILE A 535 -9.66 -11.24 22.82
CA ILE A 535 -10.79 -11.73 22.03
C ILE A 535 -10.78 -13.27 22.08
N ARG A 536 -11.94 -13.89 22.35
CA ARG A 536 -12.06 -15.36 22.53
C ARG A 536 -12.75 -16.07 21.37
N ASP A 537 -13.47 -15.33 20.55
CA ASP A 537 -14.18 -15.69 19.33
C ASP A 537 -13.29 -15.54 18.09
N THR A 538 -11.99 -15.81 18.23
CA THR A 538 -11.07 -15.81 17.08
C THR A 538 -10.14 -17.01 17.16
N ASN A 539 -9.70 -17.48 15.99
CA ASN A 539 -8.79 -18.61 15.88
C ASN A 539 -7.70 -18.34 14.82
N CYS A 540 -6.54 -18.98 14.97
CA CYS A 540 -5.39 -18.80 14.07
C CYS A 540 -5.44 -19.67 12.80
N LEU A 541 -6.56 -20.37 12.58
CA LEU A 541 -6.72 -21.38 11.53
C LEU A 541 -7.77 -21.01 10.50
N ASN A 542 -8.33 -19.79 10.58
CA ASN A 542 -9.42 -19.33 9.74
C ASN A 542 -10.64 -20.28 9.76
N GLU A 543 -10.89 -20.93 10.89
CA GLU A 543 -12.06 -21.80 11.09
C GLU A 543 -13.30 -20.94 11.36
N PHE A 544 -14.48 -21.38 10.90
CA PHE A 544 -15.76 -20.70 11.11
C PHE A 544 -16.05 -20.43 12.59
N GLU A 545 -16.48 -19.20 12.91
CA GLU A 545 -16.92 -18.82 14.25
C GLU A 545 -18.42 -18.45 14.25
N PRO A 546 -19.29 -19.25 14.88
CA PRO A 546 -20.73 -19.00 14.89
C PRO A 546 -21.15 -17.68 15.55
N SER A 547 -20.38 -17.14 16.50
CA SER A 547 -20.73 -15.88 17.19
C SER A 547 -20.71 -14.67 16.26
N HIS A 548 -20.01 -14.75 15.13
CA HIS A 548 -19.85 -13.64 14.18
C HIS A 548 -21.01 -13.53 13.18
N VAL A 549 -21.95 -14.47 13.19
CA VAL A 549 -23.10 -14.47 12.27
C VAL A 549 -24.43 -14.53 13.01
N LEU A 550 -25.45 -13.89 12.44
CA LEU A 550 -26.82 -14.13 12.83
C LEU A 550 -27.34 -15.41 12.16
N SER A 551 -27.86 -16.31 12.98
CA SER A 551 -28.58 -17.52 12.54
C SER A 551 -30.09 -17.29 12.69
N GLY A 552 -30.85 -17.44 11.62
CA GLY A 552 -32.31 -17.29 11.63
C GLY A 552 -32.86 -16.67 10.35
N GLN A 553 -34.14 -16.27 10.40
CA GLN A 553 -34.84 -15.58 9.33
C GLN A 553 -34.41 -14.10 9.25
N PRO A 554 -33.68 -13.67 8.21
CA PRO A 554 -33.12 -12.31 8.16
C PRO A 554 -34.20 -11.21 8.23
N GLU A 555 -35.40 -11.45 7.70
CA GLU A 555 -36.51 -10.50 7.68
C GLU A 555 -37.03 -10.11 9.08
N LYS A 556 -36.70 -10.89 10.12
CA LYS A 556 -37.09 -10.61 11.51
C LYS A 556 -36.06 -9.78 12.27
N PHE A 557 -34.80 -9.81 11.86
CA PHE A 557 -33.69 -9.25 12.64
C PHE A 557 -32.95 -8.12 11.92
N CYS A 558 -33.03 -8.08 10.59
CA CYS A 558 -32.35 -7.09 9.76
C CYS A 558 -33.31 -5.96 9.42
N ASP A 559 -32.93 -4.72 9.69
CA ASP A 559 -33.69 -3.55 9.21
C ASP A 559 -33.47 -3.31 7.72
N TYR A 560 -32.26 -3.62 7.25
CA TYR A 560 -31.87 -3.58 5.85
C TYR A 560 -31.01 -4.79 5.50
N LEU A 561 -31.06 -5.22 4.25
CA LEU A 561 -30.25 -6.32 3.73
C LEU A 561 -29.64 -5.92 2.39
N ILE A 562 -28.37 -6.28 2.18
CA ILE A 562 -27.68 -6.08 0.91
C ILE A 562 -27.59 -7.40 0.19
N ASP A 563 -28.09 -7.42 -1.04
CA ASP A 563 -28.08 -8.60 -1.90
C ASP A 563 -27.52 -8.25 -3.29
N ILE A 564 -26.87 -9.24 -3.92
CA ILE A 564 -26.46 -9.14 -5.31
C ILE A 564 -27.26 -10.13 -6.14
N ASP A 565 -27.91 -9.59 -7.17
CA ASP A 565 -28.69 -10.30 -8.15
C ASP A 565 -27.97 -10.35 -9.49
N TYR A 566 -27.39 -11.51 -9.81
CA TYR A 566 -26.83 -11.81 -11.13
C TYR A 566 -27.78 -12.59 -12.02
N SER A 567 -28.95 -12.98 -11.49
CA SER A 567 -29.86 -13.83 -12.23
C SER A 567 -30.57 -13.02 -13.30
N GLU A 568 -30.82 -13.66 -14.44
CA GLU A 568 -31.60 -13.06 -15.50
C GLU A 568 -32.95 -12.59 -14.92
N SER A 569 -33.54 -11.58 -15.55
CA SER A 569 -34.98 -11.60 -15.76
C SER A 569 -35.28 -12.88 -16.54
N ILE A 570 -35.30 -14.03 -15.85
CA ILE A 570 -35.76 -15.28 -16.40
C ILE A 570 -37.22 -15.00 -16.72
N ASP A 571 -37.49 -14.69 -17.99
CA ASP A 571 -38.82 -14.80 -18.53
C ASP A 571 -39.30 -16.21 -18.19
N LYS A 572 -40.47 -16.26 -17.54
CA LYS A 572 -41.14 -17.46 -17.05
C LYS A 572 -41.46 -18.40 -18.21
N GLU A 573 -40.50 -19.13 -18.78
CA GLU A 573 -40.81 -20.09 -19.84
C GLU A 573 -39.65 -21.07 -20.11
N SER A 574 -39.29 -21.87 -19.12
CA SER A 574 -38.57 -23.12 -19.38
C SER A 574 -38.88 -24.15 -18.31
N GLY A 575 -40.06 -24.76 -18.45
CA GLY A 575 -40.35 -26.04 -17.82
C GLY A 575 -39.43 -27.10 -18.40
N TYR A 576 -38.55 -27.67 -17.58
CA TYR A 576 -37.78 -28.85 -17.95
C TYR A 576 -37.87 -29.92 -16.87
N TYR A 577 -38.15 -31.14 -17.33
CA TYR A 577 -38.36 -32.35 -16.55
C TYR A 577 -37.11 -32.77 -15.78
N MET A 578 -37.31 -33.26 -14.55
CA MET A 578 -36.26 -33.77 -13.66
C MET A 578 -36.09 -35.28 -13.80
N ASP A 579 -34.85 -35.72 -14.05
CA ASP A 579 -34.43 -37.12 -14.00
C ASP A 579 -33.88 -37.51 -12.60
N THR A 580 -33.94 -38.79 -12.27
CA THR A 580 -33.74 -39.34 -10.92
C THR A 580 -32.29 -39.30 -10.38
N ASP A 581 -31.28 -39.06 -11.22
CA ASP A 581 -29.88 -38.87 -10.78
C ASP A 581 -29.62 -37.45 -10.23
N THR A 582 -30.60 -36.54 -10.37
CA THR A 582 -30.52 -35.17 -9.87
C THR A 582 -30.94 -35.05 -8.40
N ALA A 583 -31.48 -36.10 -7.77
CA ALA A 583 -32.03 -36.04 -6.42
C ALA A 583 -30.96 -35.78 -5.33
N SER A 584 -29.76 -36.35 -5.47
CA SER A 584 -28.64 -36.09 -4.53
C SER A 584 -28.03 -34.70 -4.73
N LYS A 585 -27.98 -34.21 -5.97
CA LYS A 585 -27.66 -32.81 -6.29
C LYS A 585 -28.74 -31.85 -5.79
N PHE A 586 -30.01 -32.26 -5.79
CA PHE A 586 -31.14 -31.45 -5.29
C PHE A 586 -31.15 -31.30 -3.77
N GLU A 587 -30.67 -32.28 -3.01
CA GLU A 587 -30.55 -32.14 -1.55
C GLU A 587 -29.39 -31.24 -1.15
N GLU A 588 -28.23 -31.34 -1.82
CA GLU A 588 -27.15 -30.35 -1.70
C GLU A 588 -27.60 -28.97 -2.19
N ASP A 589 -28.27 -28.87 -3.34
CA ASP A 589 -28.79 -27.61 -3.89
C ASP A 589 -29.91 -27.00 -3.03
N ASN A 590 -30.74 -27.79 -2.34
CA ASN A 590 -31.75 -27.27 -1.41
C ASN A 590 -31.11 -26.74 -0.12
N HIS A 591 -30.10 -27.42 0.45
CA HIS A 591 -29.35 -26.87 1.57
C HIS A 591 -28.54 -25.62 1.17
N ASN A 592 -28.01 -25.61 -0.06
CA ASN A 592 -27.24 -24.51 -0.64
C ASN A 592 -28.11 -23.30 -1.03
N HIS A 593 -29.34 -23.51 -1.51
CA HIS A 593 -30.31 -22.44 -1.78
C HIS A 593 -30.82 -21.77 -0.51
N ASN A 594 -30.89 -22.52 0.60
CA ASN A 594 -31.37 -22.01 1.87
C ASN A 594 -30.40 -21.03 2.55
N LEU A 595 -29.09 -21.14 2.32
CA LEU A 595 -28.07 -20.27 2.95
C LEU A 595 -27.78 -19.00 2.15
N GLU A 596 -27.87 -19.05 0.82
CA GLU A 596 -27.56 -17.91 -0.06
C GLU A 596 -28.67 -17.65 -1.07
N PRO A 597 -29.92 -17.41 -0.63
CA PRO A 597 -31.00 -17.13 -1.55
C PRO A 597 -30.80 -15.78 -2.27
N ASN A 598 -31.56 -15.59 -3.34
CA ASN A 598 -31.71 -14.30 -3.99
C ASN A 598 -32.87 -13.54 -3.31
N PHE A 599 -32.53 -12.68 -2.35
CA PHE A 599 -33.48 -11.94 -1.55
C PHE A 599 -34.19 -10.86 -2.36
N SER A 600 -33.54 -10.26 -3.37
CA SER A 600 -34.18 -9.21 -4.20
C SER A 600 -35.36 -9.73 -5.02
N LYS A 601 -35.41 -11.05 -5.30
CA LYS A 601 -36.54 -11.71 -5.96
C LYS A 601 -37.70 -12.07 -5.02
N MET A 602 -37.51 -11.98 -3.71
CA MET A 602 -38.52 -12.34 -2.71
C MET A 602 -39.43 -11.15 -2.37
N HIS A 603 -40.18 -10.64 -3.35
CA HIS A 603 -41.03 -9.44 -3.20
C HIS A 603 -42.15 -9.54 -2.14
N GLN A 604 -42.43 -10.74 -1.61
CA GLN A 604 -43.41 -10.91 -0.53
C GLN A 604 -42.83 -10.65 0.87
N THR A 605 -41.50 -10.68 0.99
CA THR A 605 -40.77 -10.52 2.25
C THR A 605 -39.85 -9.30 2.24
N TRP A 606 -39.38 -8.88 1.06
CA TRP A 606 -38.46 -7.76 0.90
C TRP A 606 -38.96 -6.74 -0.12
N ASP A 607 -38.91 -5.48 0.28
CA ASP A 607 -39.09 -4.31 -0.58
C ASP A 607 -37.72 -3.79 -1.03
N ILE A 608 -37.60 -3.44 -2.31
CA ILE A 608 -36.38 -2.87 -2.87
C ILE A 608 -36.33 -1.37 -2.53
N VAL A 609 -35.26 -0.94 -1.85
CA VAL A 609 -35.01 0.48 -1.55
C VAL A 609 -34.27 1.13 -2.72
N GLU A 610 -33.16 0.53 -3.14
CA GLU A 610 -32.36 0.99 -4.28
C GLU A 610 -31.60 -0.19 -4.89
N CYS A 611 -31.41 -0.18 -6.21
CA CYS A 611 -30.54 -1.11 -6.90
C CYS A 611 -29.59 -0.35 -7.83
N LEU A 612 -28.33 -0.75 -7.84
CA LEU A 612 -27.28 -0.19 -8.70
C LEU A 612 -26.72 -1.28 -9.60
N PRO A 613 -26.38 -0.96 -10.87
CA PRO A 613 -25.79 -1.93 -11.78
C PRO A 613 -24.44 -2.40 -11.23
N PHE A 614 -24.18 -3.70 -11.31
CA PHE A 614 -22.91 -4.29 -10.87
C PHE A 614 -22.44 -5.33 -11.87
N LEU A 615 -21.13 -5.38 -12.14
CA LEU A 615 -20.61 -6.27 -13.18
C LEU A 615 -20.77 -7.75 -12.76
N ASN A 616 -21.35 -8.57 -13.63
CA ASN A 616 -21.38 -10.03 -13.45
C ASN A 616 -20.03 -10.61 -13.93
N PRO A 617 -19.16 -11.08 -13.02
CA PRO A 617 -17.82 -11.54 -13.39
C PRO A 617 -17.82 -12.88 -14.16
N GLU A 618 -18.85 -13.71 -14.00
CA GLU A 618 -18.95 -15.04 -14.62
C GLU A 618 -19.30 -14.93 -16.10
N ASN A 619 -20.27 -14.08 -16.43
CA ASN A 619 -20.76 -13.89 -17.79
C ASN A 619 -20.02 -12.80 -18.58
N SER A 620 -19.23 -11.96 -17.89
CA SER A 620 -18.50 -10.87 -18.55
C SER A 620 -17.17 -11.32 -19.17
N PRO A 621 -16.88 -10.94 -20.43
CA PRO A 621 -15.60 -11.24 -21.05
C PRO A 621 -14.45 -10.48 -20.37
N LEU A 622 -13.26 -11.05 -20.44
CA LEU A 622 -12.08 -10.58 -19.70
C LEU A 622 -11.76 -9.11 -19.95
N TRP A 623 -11.86 -8.63 -21.20
CA TRP A 623 -11.60 -7.22 -21.53
C TRP A 623 -12.61 -6.24 -20.96
N VAL A 624 -13.87 -6.64 -20.72
CA VAL A 624 -14.87 -5.80 -20.03
C VAL A 624 -14.55 -5.73 -18.54
N ARG A 625 -14.15 -6.87 -17.93
CA ARG A 625 -13.76 -6.93 -16.52
C ARG A 625 -12.50 -6.12 -16.24
N SER A 626 -11.56 -6.15 -17.18
CA SER A 626 -10.27 -5.48 -17.06
C SER A 626 -10.32 -4.02 -17.47
N PHE A 627 -10.94 -3.66 -18.59
CA PHE A 627 -10.79 -2.33 -19.20
C PHE A 627 -12.11 -1.64 -19.47
N TYR A 628 -12.11 -0.31 -19.34
CA TYR A 628 -13.27 0.48 -19.70
C TYR A 628 -13.40 0.51 -21.22
N THR A 629 -14.56 0.10 -21.69
CA THR A 629 -14.87 0.03 -23.12
C THR A 629 -16.12 0.84 -23.41
N PRO A 630 -15.99 1.97 -24.12
CA PRO A 630 -17.14 2.74 -24.57
C PRO A 630 -18.08 1.88 -25.40
N TYR A 631 -19.38 2.17 -25.31
CA TYR A 631 -20.42 1.38 -25.97
C TYR A 631 -20.17 1.10 -27.47
N PRO A 632 -19.73 2.08 -28.31
CA PRO A 632 -19.46 1.80 -29.72
C PRO A 632 -18.30 0.80 -29.93
N LEU A 633 -17.23 0.94 -29.17
CA LEU A 633 -16.08 0.04 -29.24
C LEU A 633 -16.46 -1.36 -28.72
N ARG A 634 -17.28 -1.42 -27.68
CA ARG A 634 -17.80 -2.67 -27.12
C ARG A 634 -18.58 -3.47 -28.16
N LEU A 635 -19.48 -2.83 -28.91
CA LEU A 635 -20.23 -3.48 -29.99
C LEU A 635 -19.31 -4.06 -31.09
N ILE A 636 -18.27 -3.31 -31.48
CA ILE A 636 -17.30 -3.78 -32.47
C ILE A 636 -16.55 -5.01 -31.96
N LEU A 637 -16.07 -4.96 -30.71
CA LEU A 637 -15.34 -6.08 -30.09
C LEU A 637 -16.23 -7.30 -29.88
N ASP A 638 -17.49 -7.10 -29.50
CA ASP A 638 -18.49 -8.18 -29.35
C ASP A 638 -18.70 -8.92 -30.67
N LYS A 639 -18.87 -8.16 -31.76
CA LYS A 639 -19.01 -8.71 -33.11
C LYS A 639 -17.74 -9.43 -33.57
N LEU A 640 -16.56 -8.84 -33.31
CA LEU A 640 -15.27 -9.38 -33.73
C LEU A 640 -14.91 -10.67 -32.98
N LEU A 641 -15.17 -10.70 -31.67
CA LEU A 641 -14.84 -11.82 -30.78
C LEU A 641 -15.99 -12.84 -30.63
N LYS A 642 -17.08 -12.68 -31.39
CA LYS A 642 -18.28 -13.54 -31.33
C LYS A 642 -18.80 -13.73 -29.90
N LYS A 643 -18.91 -12.62 -29.16
CA LYS A 643 -19.43 -12.62 -27.78
C LYS A 643 -20.78 -11.94 -27.73
N GLU A 644 -21.75 -12.61 -27.12
CA GLU A 644 -23.07 -12.01 -26.92
C GLU A 644 -23.01 -10.87 -25.88
N PRO A 645 -23.78 -9.79 -26.08
CA PRO A 645 -23.83 -8.66 -25.17
C PRO A 645 -24.71 -8.91 -23.92
N SER A 646 -25.58 -9.92 -23.96
CA SER A 646 -26.51 -10.27 -22.87
C SER A 646 -25.77 -10.68 -21.59
N ASN A 647 -26.35 -10.33 -20.44
CA ASN A 647 -25.98 -10.81 -19.08
C ASN A 647 -24.65 -10.39 -18.47
N ARG A 648 -24.04 -9.29 -18.94
CA ARG A 648 -22.77 -8.78 -18.37
C ARG A 648 -22.94 -8.02 -17.05
N TRP A 649 -24.16 -7.66 -16.72
CA TRP A 649 -24.49 -6.82 -15.57
C TRP A 649 -25.58 -7.51 -14.75
N GLY A 650 -25.39 -7.53 -13.44
CA GLY A 650 -26.42 -7.76 -12.45
C GLY A 650 -26.72 -6.46 -11.68
N ASN A 651 -27.35 -6.59 -10.52
CA ASN A 651 -27.64 -5.47 -9.63
C ASN A 651 -27.20 -5.77 -8.21
N ILE A 652 -26.60 -4.79 -7.55
CA ILE A 652 -26.50 -4.78 -6.08
C ILE A 652 -27.68 -3.98 -5.53
N CYS A 653 -28.43 -4.57 -4.62
CA CYS A 653 -29.68 -4.02 -4.12
C CYS A 653 -29.64 -3.87 -2.60
N LEU A 654 -30.14 -2.73 -2.13
CA LEU A 654 -30.49 -2.48 -0.75
C LEU A 654 -31.97 -2.82 -0.57
N LEU A 655 -32.25 -3.75 0.34
CA LEU A 655 -33.57 -4.28 0.62
C LEU A 655 -34.02 -3.90 2.03
N LYS A 656 -35.33 -3.81 2.23
CA LYS A 656 -35.97 -3.60 3.52
C LYS A 656 -37.07 -4.64 3.73
N PRO A 657 -37.29 -5.19 4.94
CA PRO A 657 -38.38 -6.12 5.16
C PRO A 657 -39.74 -5.48 4.84
N SER A 658 -40.56 -6.17 4.04
CA SER A 658 -41.93 -5.76 3.73
C SER A 658 -42.77 -5.85 5.00
N ARG A 659 -43.30 -4.71 5.48
CA ARG A 659 -44.25 -4.71 6.60
C ARG A 659 -45.59 -5.22 6.08
N LYS A 660 -45.98 -6.42 6.50
CA LYS A 660 -47.37 -6.91 6.34
C LYS A 660 -48.29 -6.28 7.38
#